data_AF-A0A947PEK6-F1
#
_entry.id   AF-A0A947PEK6-F1
#
_cell.length_a   1.000
_cell.length_b   1.000
_cell.length_c   1.000
_cell.angle_alpha   90.00
_cell.angle_beta   90.00
_cell.angle_gamma   90.00
#
_symmetry.space_group_name_H-M   'P 1'
#
loop_
_entity.id
_entity.type
_entity.pdbx_description
1 polymer ?
#
loop_
_entity_poly.entity_id
_entity_poly.type
_entity_poly.pdbx_seq_one_letter_code
_entity_poly.pdbx_strand_id
1 'polypeptide(L)'
;MIGPGFGFGAAGRSRRHWPLGAMATPTPTPTPTPAPSWSSLPEVAGSGSPPRVGDLLTASGGTILNGTADGWQWLRDGTIIPDAEDATYLLVADDLGTMVGPRELASGPGGSAFADASPVGPVAAAVVAADYTAGFTLAQFPAYEEKRIFQRTTMSGGGAGKGTGTIRVPLSGTVTAGTVGARIRSADDGTTILQTAWEAGTITDGAAFIDLAGVDARLGWFFVDLKGADGEWQLGTVKVGMGALIGFAGQSLMVRMLGRQAGDSATFASLGVTPDPNSAVLARYVDGVAYQPTAATMPWQTPGDLGNGTGPNSVGVGEHLSRMVALTGVNCGVVGHAVGGSSSASFHSGQGNWTALAEMLTRAGSAFEGFVWGQGHTDASYGIPPKVYGQTLDAIFGQLDALNVLPDFGKYVWTIPSMGLVNNWGTPWQVSQIRKGAQDWCAANGAVHVHMDDTQLSSDGIHQQQAGSLTMGRQLARAARPRYGASSGLGPAPLAATRSGTTITLTLSDVGQSALVLSGTPGNRLWVFPRGRVNPMGLNANDNRFPVASVSAVDATTLDITLANDPGDGHMLDLWVYWPSGPTNAAADTIRDDRVDGDGLMTGRIVQASLTPIAIAAPTPGGEINAPPGGFIDPVSPLDMVETDATYAASDGGAPFGQQMSGGQARATKTPVFAPITVEGFFTCPDPLPGAIQVLFGGFGTSGSRFISIDAAGRLRVWSSLTGTTVLEPGKRYHLACQAGPAGLALYVTNITDGLPGTREALASFSETIAPASSGWGLRNHNNSYALAGGGVDEWAVFNAERYSGASYTCPSTSFTGEEANIVALYRCDGDAKDEVAR
;
A
#
# COMPACT_ATOMS: atom_id res chain seq x y z
N MET A 1 -32.52 14.11 48.73
CA MET A 1 -33.21 14.19 50.02
C MET A 1 -32.24 13.72 51.11
N ILE A 2 -31.88 14.66 52.00
CA ILE A 2 -31.41 14.53 53.39
C ILE A 2 -30.13 13.70 53.67
N GLY A 3 -29.02 14.41 53.97
CA GLY A 3 -27.78 13.93 54.61
C GLY A 3 -27.89 13.87 56.15
N PRO A 4 -26.86 14.15 56.99
CA PRO A 4 -25.47 14.61 56.76
C PRO A 4 -24.42 13.69 57.49
N GLY A 5 -23.10 13.90 57.59
CA GLY A 5 -22.16 14.96 57.23
C GLY A 5 -21.19 15.32 58.40
N PHE A 6 -19.90 15.50 58.07
CA PHE A 6 -18.84 16.34 58.70
C PHE A 6 -18.28 15.96 60.10
N GLY A 7 -17.00 16.14 60.46
CA GLY A 7 -15.86 16.92 59.92
C GLY A 7 -15.23 17.83 61.02
N PHE A 8 -13.93 18.19 60.89
CA PHE A 8 -13.08 19.10 61.71
C PHE A 8 -12.29 18.48 62.90
N GLY A 9 -11.02 18.81 63.20
CA GLY A 9 -10.04 19.74 62.63
C GLY A 9 -8.82 19.98 63.56
N ALA A 10 -7.62 20.04 62.95
CA ALA A 10 -6.42 20.87 63.23
C ALA A 10 -5.75 21.00 64.64
N ALA A 11 -4.52 20.48 64.70
CA ALA A 11 -3.22 21.06 65.10
C ALA A 11 -3.11 22.29 66.06
N GLY A 12 -2.17 22.19 67.01
CA GLY A 12 -1.27 23.31 67.32
C GLY A 12 -0.54 23.36 68.68
N ARG A 13 0.79 23.35 68.59
CA ARG A 13 1.77 24.29 69.22
C ARG A 13 2.73 23.76 70.30
N SER A 14 3.93 24.32 70.16
CA SER A 14 5.24 23.98 70.70
C SER A 14 5.52 24.56 72.09
N ARG A 15 6.60 24.08 72.74
CA ARG A 15 7.77 24.92 73.14
C ARG A 15 8.89 24.08 73.77
N ARG A 16 10.11 24.38 73.31
CA ARG A 16 11.44 23.94 73.80
C ARG A 16 11.73 24.60 75.19
N HIS A 17 12.58 24.12 76.11
CA HIS A 17 14.05 24.03 75.99
C HIS A 17 14.74 23.32 77.22
N TRP A 18 15.65 22.33 76.95
CA TRP A 18 17.03 22.03 77.49
C TRP A 18 17.28 21.65 78.98
N PRO A 19 18.41 20.96 79.36
CA PRO A 19 19.64 20.62 78.61
C PRO A 19 20.16 19.16 78.71
N LEU A 20 21.28 18.93 78.00
CA LEU A 20 22.05 17.72 77.74
C LEU A 20 22.69 17.01 78.96
N GLY A 21 22.62 15.67 78.95
CA GLY A 21 23.48 14.74 79.70
C GLY A 21 23.61 13.44 78.89
N ALA A 22 24.84 12.94 78.74
CA ALA A 22 25.27 11.92 77.78
C ALA A 22 24.43 10.62 77.75
N MET A 23 24.00 10.21 76.55
CA MET A 23 23.47 8.85 76.29
C MET A 23 24.49 8.04 75.48
N ALA A 24 24.77 6.84 76.00
CA ALA A 24 25.45 5.78 75.29
C ALA A 24 24.66 5.38 74.03
N THR A 25 25.35 5.25 72.90
CA THR A 25 24.80 4.71 71.65
C THR A 25 24.41 3.23 71.82
N PRO A 26 23.15 2.84 71.52
CA PRO A 26 22.79 1.42 71.44
C PRO A 26 23.34 0.82 70.14
N THR A 27 23.90 -0.37 70.24
CA THR A 27 24.34 -1.21 69.12
C THR A 27 23.14 -1.54 68.20
N PRO A 28 23.25 -1.43 66.87
CA PRO A 28 22.15 -1.76 65.97
C PRO A 28 21.86 -3.27 66.00
N THR A 29 20.60 -3.63 66.25
CA THR A 29 20.07 -4.98 66.06
C THR A 29 20.18 -5.35 64.57
N PRO A 30 20.72 -6.52 64.19
CA PRO A 30 20.79 -6.93 62.79
C PRO A 30 19.38 -7.10 62.22
N THR A 31 19.14 -6.52 61.04
CA THR A 31 17.90 -6.72 60.27
C THR A 31 17.81 -8.18 59.82
N PRO A 32 16.67 -8.88 60.01
CA PRO A 32 16.53 -10.27 59.58
C PRO A 32 16.71 -10.38 58.06
N THR A 33 17.48 -11.37 57.62
CA THR A 33 17.70 -11.63 56.20
C THR A 33 16.39 -12.10 55.55
N PRO A 34 15.96 -11.53 54.40
CA PRO A 34 14.69 -11.90 53.78
C PRO A 34 14.71 -13.33 53.25
N ALA A 35 13.58 -14.03 53.40
CA ALA A 35 13.36 -15.34 52.79
C ALA A 35 13.23 -15.24 51.26
N PRO A 36 13.37 -16.35 50.52
CA PRO A 36 13.16 -16.38 49.08
C PRO A 36 11.77 -15.88 48.66
N SER A 37 11.69 -15.21 47.52
CA SER A 37 10.43 -14.70 46.93
C SER A 37 10.50 -14.71 45.41
N TRP A 38 9.36 -14.65 44.71
CA TRP A 38 9.31 -14.75 43.24
C TRP A 38 8.87 -13.44 42.61
N SER A 39 9.63 -12.92 41.63
CA SER A 39 9.19 -11.81 40.77
C SER A 39 8.40 -12.28 39.55
N SER A 40 8.50 -13.56 39.20
CA SER A 40 7.59 -14.26 38.30
C SER A 40 7.30 -15.65 38.88
N LEU A 41 6.04 -16.09 38.80
CA LEU A 41 5.62 -17.41 39.29
C LEU A 41 6.12 -18.52 38.34
N PRO A 42 6.24 -19.76 38.82
CA PRO A 42 6.51 -20.91 37.96
C PRO A 42 5.35 -21.16 36.98
N GLU A 43 5.65 -21.79 35.85
CA GLU A 43 4.66 -22.13 34.81
C GLU A 43 4.67 -23.63 34.50
N VAL A 44 3.53 -24.15 34.04
CA VAL A 44 3.36 -25.54 33.60
C VAL A 44 3.05 -25.59 32.10
N ALA A 45 3.78 -26.45 31.39
CA ALA A 45 3.62 -26.70 29.95
C ALA A 45 3.48 -28.20 29.69
N GLY A 46 2.88 -28.56 28.55
CA GLY A 46 2.71 -29.95 28.14
C GLY A 46 1.26 -30.30 27.84
N SER A 47 1.09 -31.01 26.73
CA SER A 47 -0.07 -31.87 26.36
C SER A 47 -1.48 -31.31 26.56
N GLY A 48 -2.08 -30.85 25.46
CA GLY A 48 -3.53 -30.67 25.30
C GLY A 48 -4.20 -29.64 26.23
N SER A 49 -5.31 -29.06 25.80
CA SER A 49 -6.21 -28.33 26.69
C SER A 49 -7.62 -28.84 26.46
N PRO A 50 -8.22 -29.62 27.40
CA PRO A 50 -7.67 -30.02 28.69
C PRO A 50 -6.55 -31.08 28.57
N PRO A 51 -5.63 -31.16 29.56
CA PRO A 51 -4.67 -32.26 29.64
C PRO A 51 -5.39 -33.58 29.93
N ARG A 52 -4.81 -34.74 29.57
CA ARG A 52 -5.46 -36.06 29.67
C ARG A 52 -4.62 -37.03 30.50
N VAL A 53 -5.26 -38.06 31.05
CA VAL A 53 -4.52 -39.18 31.68
C VAL A 53 -3.53 -39.78 30.67
N GLY A 54 -2.27 -39.95 31.08
CA GLY A 54 -1.15 -40.44 30.27
C GLY A 54 -0.28 -39.35 29.64
N ASP A 55 -0.68 -38.08 29.78
CA ASP A 55 0.07 -36.95 29.28
C ASP A 55 1.23 -36.54 30.21
N LEU A 56 2.35 -36.05 29.65
CA LEU A 56 3.52 -35.59 30.41
C LEU A 56 3.51 -34.06 30.55
N LEU A 57 3.36 -33.57 31.79
CA LEU A 57 3.49 -32.16 32.13
C LEU A 57 4.96 -31.83 32.48
N THR A 58 5.38 -30.61 32.19
CA THR A 58 6.72 -30.07 32.44
C THR A 58 6.60 -28.72 33.15
N ALA A 59 7.28 -28.59 34.28
CA ALA A 59 7.37 -27.37 35.06
C ALA A 59 8.56 -26.50 34.59
N SER A 60 8.38 -25.19 34.64
CA SER A 60 9.45 -24.22 34.42
C SER A 60 9.51 -23.23 35.58
N GLY A 61 10.73 -22.96 36.04
CA GLY A 61 11.00 -22.15 37.24
C GLY A 61 10.60 -20.69 37.09
N GLY A 62 10.18 -20.08 38.19
CA GLY A 62 9.99 -18.65 38.27
C GLY A 62 11.30 -17.89 38.52
N THR A 63 11.23 -16.56 38.55
CA THR A 63 12.40 -15.73 38.86
C THR A 63 12.51 -15.54 40.37
N ILE A 64 13.46 -16.23 41.00
CA ILE A 64 13.67 -16.20 42.45
C ILE A 64 14.56 -15.02 42.87
N LEU A 65 14.14 -14.31 43.91
CA LEU A 65 14.88 -13.29 44.64
C LEU A 65 15.26 -13.83 46.02
N ASN A 66 16.43 -13.46 46.54
CA ASN A 66 16.92 -13.81 47.89
C ASN A 66 17.07 -15.33 48.16
N GLY A 67 17.20 -16.15 47.12
CA GLY A 67 17.38 -17.60 47.25
C GLY A 67 17.73 -18.28 45.93
N THR A 68 17.77 -19.61 45.96
CA THR A 68 18.00 -20.52 44.83
C THR A 68 16.96 -21.62 44.84
N ALA A 69 16.58 -22.12 43.66
CA ALA A 69 15.64 -23.24 43.53
C ALA A 69 16.24 -24.53 44.13
N ASP A 70 15.43 -25.23 44.90
CA ASP A 70 15.79 -26.49 45.57
C ASP A 70 15.15 -27.71 44.90
N GLY A 71 13.97 -27.56 44.31
CA GLY A 71 13.23 -28.67 43.70
C GLY A 71 11.76 -28.37 43.44
N TRP A 72 11.03 -29.40 43.05
CA TRP A 72 9.60 -29.33 42.71
C TRP A 72 8.77 -30.21 43.64
N GLN A 73 7.48 -29.91 43.71
CA GLN A 73 6.46 -30.77 44.29
C GLN A 73 5.16 -30.60 43.51
N TRP A 74 4.65 -31.67 42.89
CA TRP A 74 3.37 -31.59 42.19
C TRP A 74 2.18 -31.67 43.15
N LEU A 75 1.13 -30.92 42.80
CA LEU A 75 -0.11 -30.81 43.55
C LEU A 75 -1.30 -31.27 42.69
N ARG A 76 -2.22 -32.01 43.32
CA ARG A 76 -3.54 -32.40 42.79
C ARG A 76 -4.62 -31.72 43.63
N ASP A 77 -5.40 -30.83 43.02
CA ASP A 77 -6.38 -29.96 43.69
C ASP A 77 -5.79 -29.27 44.94
N GLY A 78 -4.55 -28.79 44.82
CA GLY A 78 -3.80 -28.14 45.90
C GLY A 78 -3.21 -29.07 46.96
N THR A 79 -3.38 -30.39 46.84
CA THR A 79 -2.84 -31.40 47.76
C THR A 79 -1.57 -32.04 47.19
N ILE A 80 -0.56 -32.28 48.02
CA ILE A 80 0.70 -32.93 47.62
C ILE A 80 0.44 -34.29 46.98
N ILE A 81 1.05 -34.52 45.81
CA ILE A 81 1.15 -35.84 45.17
C ILE A 81 2.44 -36.48 45.70
N PRO A 82 2.38 -37.58 46.47
CA PRO A 82 3.57 -38.23 47.00
C PRO A 82 4.57 -38.60 45.90
N ASP A 83 5.86 -38.40 46.18
CA ASP A 83 7.01 -38.76 45.32
C ASP A 83 7.07 -38.02 43.95
N ALA A 84 6.17 -37.07 43.69
CA ALA A 84 6.16 -36.26 42.47
C ALA A 84 7.01 -34.99 42.67
N GLU A 85 8.33 -35.16 42.72
CA GLU A 85 9.30 -34.10 43.03
C GLU A 85 10.14 -33.65 41.81
N ASP A 86 9.95 -34.29 40.67
CA ASP A 86 10.65 -33.98 39.42
C ASP A 86 10.07 -32.74 38.71
N ALA A 87 10.87 -32.13 37.84
CA ALA A 87 10.41 -31.05 36.97
C ALA A 87 9.38 -31.52 35.92
N THR A 88 9.16 -32.83 35.77
CA THR A 88 8.13 -33.41 34.91
C THR A 88 7.20 -34.31 35.73
N TYR A 89 5.94 -34.40 35.29
CA TYR A 89 4.95 -35.27 35.93
C TYR A 89 4.04 -35.91 34.88
N LEU A 90 3.99 -37.23 34.89
CA LEU A 90 3.11 -38.01 34.03
C LEU A 90 1.73 -38.11 34.69
N LEU A 91 0.70 -37.57 34.03
CA LEU A 91 -0.66 -37.64 34.52
C LEU A 91 -1.13 -39.09 34.60
N VAL A 92 -1.59 -39.50 35.77
CA VAL A 92 -2.06 -40.85 36.07
C VAL A 92 -3.58 -40.88 36.16
N ALA A 93 -4.16 -42.09 36.27
CA ALA A 93 -5.60 -42.26 36.36
C ALA A 93 -6.24 -41.49 37.53
N ASP A 94 -5.51 -41.34 38.64
CA ASP A 94 -5.97 -40.61 39.83
C ASP A 94 -6.07 -39.09 39.61
N ASP A 95 -5.44 -38.56 38.55
CA ASP A 95 -5.55 -37.14 38.21
C ASP A 95 -6.85 -36.82 37.45
N LEU A 96 -7.56 -37.83 36.95
CA LEU A 96 -8.79 -37.66 36.17
C LEU A 96 -9.82 -36.78 36.89
N GLY A 97 -10.20 -35.69 36.23
CA GLY A 97 -11.18 -34.71 36.72
C GLY A 97 -10.63 -33.67 37.69
N THR A 98 -9.32 -33.68 37.97
CA THR A 98 -8.67 -32.79 38.95
C THR A 98 -7.84 -31.69 38.28
N MET A 99 -7.49 -30.65 39.03
CA MET A 99 -6.52 -29.64 38.63
C MET A 99 -5.12 -30.04 39.11
N VAL A 100 -4.12 -30.02 38.23
CA VAL A 100 -2.74 -30.44 38.53
C VAL A 100 -1.78 -29.29 38.28
N GLY A 101 -0.86 -29.02 39.22
CA GLY A 101 0.12 -27.94 39.07
C GLY A 101 1.38 -28.13 39.93
N PRO A 102 2.55 -27.68 39.48
CA PRO A 102 3.80 -27.76 40.23
C PRO A 102 3.92 -26.64 41.27
N ARG A 103 4.59 -26.96 42.38
CA ARG A 103 5.09 -26.03 43.41
C ARG A 103 6.61 -25.99 43.32
N GLU A 104 7.18 -24.80 43.14
CA GLU A 104 8.62 -24.58 43.19
C GLU A 104 9.06 -24.31 44.63
N LEU A 105 10.10 -25.01 45.10
CA LEU A 105 10.72 -24.77 46.41
C LEU A 105 12.03 -24.01 46.23
N ALA A 106 12.30 -23.03 47.10
CA ALA A 106 13.55 -22.30 47.11
C ALA A 106 14.08 -22.09 48.54
N SER A 107 15.40 -22.09 48.70
CA SER A 107 16.09 -21.79 49.95
C SER A 107 17.05 -20.62 49.80
N GLY A 108 17.28 -19.92 50.90
CA GLY A 108 18.24 -18.85 50.99
C GLY A 108 18.62 -18.55 52.45
N PRO A 109 19.49 -17.55 52.68
CA PRO A 109 19.93 -17.19 54.01
C PRO A 109 18.80 -16.79 54.98
N GLY A 110 17.65 -16.36 54.46
CA GLY A 110 16.44 -16.05 55.23
C GLY A 110 15.47 -17.21 55.47
N GLY A 111 15.80 -18.44 55.06
CA GLY A 111 14.96 -19.64 55.20
C GLY A 111 14.50 -20.21 53.84
N SER A 112 13.41 -20.98 53.86
CA SER A 112 12.80 -21.57 52.66
C SER A 112 11.40 -21.02 52.40
N ALA A 113 11.01 -20.93 51.13
CA ALA A 113 9.69 -20.53 50.69
C ALA A 113 9.25 -21.37 49.49
N PHE A 114 7.99 -21.23 49.07
CA PHE A 114 7.45 -21.90 47.89
C PHE A 114 6.52 -20.99 47.07
N ALA A 115 6.38 -21.28 45.78
CA ALA A 115 5.42 -20.67 44.89
C ALA A 115 4.71 -21.72 44.03
N ASP A 116 3.39 -21.58 43.89
CA ASP A 116 2.56 -22.48 43.08
C ASP A 116 2.37 -21.88 41.69
N ALA A 117 2.45 -22.73 40.65
CA ALA A 117 2.01 -22.37 39.32
C ALA A 117 0.47 -22.34 39.26
N SER A 118 -0.08 -21.66 38.25
CA SER A 118 -1.51 -21.84 37.92
C SER A 118 -1.74 -23.29 37.47
N PRO A 119 -2.57 -24.08 38.16
CA PRO A 119 -2.76 -25.49 37.80
C PRO A 119 -3.54 -25.64 36.49
N VAL A 120 -3.33 -26.75 35.79
CA VAL A 120 -4.01 -27.13 34.54
C VAL A 120 -5.02 -28.24 34.80
N GLY A 121 -6.15 -28.21 34.08
CA GLY A 121 -7.24 -29.17 34.23
C GLY A 121 -8.62 -28.53 34.02
N PRO A 122 -9.72 -29.26 34.33
CA PRO A 122 -9.75 -30.62 34.85
C PRO A 122 -9.12 -31.63 33.90
N VAL A 123 -8.30 -32.56 34.40
CA VAL A 123 -7.69 -33.61 33.56
C VAL A 123 -8.78 -34.49 32.96
N ALA A 124 -8.74 -34.72 31.65
CA ALA A 124 -9.70 -35.56 30.94
C ALA A 124 -9.23 -37.03 30.83
N ALA A 125 -10.14 -37.93 30.47
CA ALA A 125 -9.81 -39.33 30.28
C ALA A 125 -8.79 -39.51 29.14
N ALA A 126 -7.94 -40.53 29.25
CA ALA A 126 -7.09 -40.99 28.17
C ALA A 126 -7.94 -41.29 26.93
N VAL A 127 -7.47 -40.93 25.74
CA VAL A 127 -8.13 -41.32 24.49
C VAL A 127 -7.90 -42.81 24.31
N VAL A 128 -8.93 -43.62 24.50
CA VAL A 128 -8.97 -44.95 23.87
C VAL A 128 -8.91 -44.69 22.37
N ALA A 129 -7.93 -45.28 21.67
CA ALA A 129 -7.78 -45.11 20.23
C ALA A 129 -9.14 -45.32 19.58
N ALA A 130 -9.67 -44.28 18.92
CA ALA A 130 -10.90 -44.42 18.17
C ALA A 130 -10.65 -45.49 17.10
N ASP A 131 -11.53 -46.49 17.03
CA ASP A 131 -11.54 -47.44 15.92
C ASP A 131 -11.98 -46.65 14.67
N TYR A 132 -10.99 -46.12 13.93
CA TYR A 132 -11.23 -45.45 12.66
C TYR A 132 -11.69 -46.49 11.64
N THR A 133 -12.72 -46.17 10.84
CA THR A 133 -13.44 -47.17 10.05
C THR A 133 -13.20 -47.08 8.54
N ALA A 134 -12.54 -46.03 8.07
CA ALA A 134 -12.25 -45.86 6.65
C ALA A 134 -11.08 -46.75 6.16
N GLY A 135 -11.22 -47.37 5.00
CA GLY A 135 -10.12 -48.02 4.29
C GLY A 135 -9.55 -47.07 3.24
N PHE A 136 -8.23 -46.87 3.19
CA PHE A 136 -7.55 -46.03 2.20
C PHE A 136 -6.02 -46.26 2.22
N THR A 137 -5.32 -45.69 1.25
CA THR A 137 -3.87 -45.47 1.31
C THR A 137 -3.56 -43.97 1.24
N LEU A 138 -2.85 -43.44 2.23
CA LEU A 138 -2.32 -42.07 2.25
C LEU A 138 -1.43 -41.89 1.02
N ALA A 139 -1.84 -41.01 0.12
CA ALA A 139 -0.98 -40.58 -0.97
C ALA A 139 -0.04 -39.48 -0.44
N GLN A 140 1.23 -39.56 -0.80
CA GLN A 140 2.17 -38.50 -0.46
C GLN A 140 1.85 -37.24 -1.25
N PHE A 141 2.09 -36.08 -0.65
CA PHE A 141 2.14 -34.85 -1.42
C PHE A 141 3.19 -34.99 -2.53
N PRO A 142 2.97 -34.40 -3.71
CA PRO A 142 3.99 -34.34 -4.75
C PRO A 142 5.26 -33.64 -4.25
N ALA A 143 6.44 -34.02 -4.77
CA ALA A 143 7.72 -33.47 -4.32
C ALA A 143 7.83 -31.94 -4.44
N TYR A 144 7.15 -31.33 -5.41
CA TYR A 144 7.10 -29.86 -5.56
C TYR A 144 6.27 -29.14 -4.49
N GLU A 145 5.52 -29.87 -3.66
CA GLU A 145 4.82 -29.34 -2.49
C GLU A 145 5.65 -29.46 -1.19
N GLU A 146 6.88 -29.98 -1.25
CA GLU A 146 7.79 -29.90 -0.11
C GLU A 146 7.96 -28.42 0.29
N LYS A 147 7.80 -28.13 1.59
CA LYS A 147 7.76 -26.77 2.15
C LYS A 147 6.53 -25.93 1.75
N ARG A 148 5.45 -26.55 1.28
CA ARG A 148 4.16 -25.85 1.18
C ARG A 148 3.76 -25.33 2.55
N ILE A 149 3.39 -24.05 2.60
CA ILE A 149 2.77 -23.43 3.76
C ILE A 149 1.27 -23.31 3.47
N PHE A 150 0.45 -23.94 4.30
CA PHE A 150 -0.99 -23.76 4.31
C PHE A 150 -1.34 -22.55 5.19
N GLN A 151 -2.26 -21.71 4.71
CA GLN A 151 -2.72 -20.54 5.46
C GLN A 151 -3.61 -20.98 6.63
N ARG A 152 -3.27 -20.51 7.83
CA ARG A 152 -4.11 -20.63 9.03
C ARG A 152 -5.41 -19.84 8.86
N THR A 153 -6.51 -20.34 9.40
CA THR A 153 -7.82 -19.69 9.36
C THR A 153 -7.97 -18.62 10.44
N THR A 154 -7.33 -18.81 11.60
CA THR A 154 -7.32 -17.84 12.70
C THR A 154 -5.88 -17.47 13.05
N MET A 155 -5.69 -16.28 13.64
CA MET A 155 -4.36 -15.84 14.11
C MET A 155 -4.11 -16.19 15.59
N SER A 156 -5.14 -16.67 16.29
CA SER A 156 -5.13 -17.06 17.70
C SER A 156 -5.93 -18.35 17.92
N GLY A 157 -5.71 -19.00 19.07
CA GLY A 157 -6.28 -20.31 19.39
C GLY A 157 -5.43 -21.48 18.87
N GLY A 158 -5.98 -22.69 18.88
CA GLY A 158 -5.21 -23.91 18.59
C GLY A 158 -4.20 -24.28 19.69
N GLY A 159 -3.57 -25.45 19.57
CA GLY A 159 -2.67 -26.01 20.58
C GLY A 159 -1.43 -25.15 20.86
N ALA A 160 -0.99 -24.33 19.89
CA ALA A 160 0.14 -23.41 20.04
C ALA A 160 -0.29 -21.94 20.27
N GLY A 161 -1.60 -21.67 20.40
CA GLY A 161 -2.14 -20.31 20.56
C GLY A 161 -2.02 -19.41 19.32
N LYS A 162 -1.52 -19.95 18.19
CA LYS A 162 -1.21 -19.22 16.95
C LYS A 162 -2.22 -19.44 15.82
N GLY A 163 -3.33 -20.09 16.14
CA GLY A 163 -4.42 -20.44 15.25
C GLY A 163 -4.36 -21.84 14.69
N THR A 164 -5.38 -22.19 13.91
CA THR A 164 -5.51 -23.48 13.21
C THR A 164 -5.90 -23.26 11.76
N GLY A 165 -5.68 -24.25 10.91
CA GLY A 165 -6.19 -24.25 9.53
C GLY A 165 -6.59 -25.63 9.04
N THR A 166 -6.79 -25.72 7.72
CA THR A 166 -7.19 -26.95 7.05
C THR A 166 -6.14 -27.39 6.04
N ILE A 167 -5.79 -28.68 6.05
CA ILE A 167 -4.90 -29.29 5.05
C ILE A 167 -5.70 -30.31 4.24
N ARG A 168 -5.76 -30.12 2.92
CA ARG A 168 -6.32 -31.11 1.99
C ARG A 168 -5.27 -32.18 1.66
N VAL A 169 -5.49 -33.40 2.12
CA VAL A 169 -4.55 -34.52 1.99
C VAL A 169 -5.04 -35.50 0.93
N PRO A 170 -4.22 -35.90 -0.05
CA PRO A 170 -4.61 -36.84 -1.09
C PRO A 170 -4.71 -38.28 -0.57
N LEU A 171 -5.68 -39.01 -1.09
CA LEU A 171 -5.92 -40.42 -0.81
C LEU A 171 -5.78 -41.25 -2.10
N SER A 172 -5.46 -42.52 -1.96
CA SER A 172 -5.27 -43.46 -3.07
C SER A 172 -5.64 -44.88 -2.66
N GLY A 173 -5.51 -45.82 -3.60
CA GLY A 173 -5.90 -47.22 -3.39
C GLY A 173 -7.41 -47.42 -3.40
N THR A 174 -7.89 -48.47 -2.74
CA THR A 174 -9.31 -48.71 -2.53
C THR A 174 -9.79 -47.88 -1.35
N VAL A 175 -10.53 -46.80 -1.64
CA VAL A 175 -11.08 -45.88 -0.63
C VAL A 175 -12.51 -46.28 -0.26
N THR A 176 -12.74 -46.63 1.01
CA THR A 176 -14.06 -46.97 1.56
C THR A 176 -14.50 -45.96 2.62
N ALA A 177 -15.81 -45.73 2.70
CA ALA A 177 -16.39 -44.78 3.62
C ALA A 177 -16.12 -45.15 5.09
N GLY A 178 -15.95 -44.12 5.91
CA GLY A 178 -15.72 -44.26 7.34
C GLY A 178 -14.97 -43.08 7.94
N THR A 179 -14.70 -43.18 9.24
CA THR A 179 -13.93 -42.19 10.01
C THR A 179 -12.43 -42.35 9.77
N VAL A 180 -11.70 -41.22 9.78
CA VAL A 180 -10.26 -41.14 9.58
C VAL A 180 -9.62 -40.46 10.79
N GLY A 181 -8.52 -41.02 11.29
CA GLY A 181 -7.67 -40.39 12.28
C GLY A 181 -6.54 -39.60 11.64
N ALA A 182 -6.13 -38.50 12.25
CA ALA A 182 -4.93 -37.77 11.85
C ALA A 182 -4.06 -37.44 13.07
N ARG A 183 -2.76 -37.26 12.85
CA ARG A 183 -1.81 -36.67 13.80
C ARG A 183 -0.74 -35.88 13.05
N ILE A 184 -0.06 -34.99 13.75
CA ILE A 184 1.07 -34.22 13.20
C ILE A 184 2.37 -34.66 13.85
N ARG A 185 3.38 -34.96 13.03
CA ARG A 185 4.71 -35.44 13.45
C ARG A 185 5.80 -34.50 12.95
N SER A 186 6.81 -34.23 13.78
CA SER A 186 7.92 -33.33 13.43
C SER A 186 8.67 -33.84 12.20
N ALA A 187 9.02 -32.92 11.30
CA ALA A 187 9.88 -33.24 10.16
C ALA A 187 11.37 -33.18 10.50
N ASP A 188 11.74 -32.59 11.65
CA ASP A 188 13.15 -32.44 12.05
C ASP A 188 13.75 -33.77 12.50
N ASP A 189 12.99 -34.55 13.29
CA ASP A 189 13.40 -35.86 13.80
C ASP A 189 12.57 -37.04 13.25
N GLY A 190 11.46 -36.75 12.57
CA GLY A 190 10.56 -37.76 12.03
C GLY A 190 9.87 -38.62 13.10
N THR A 191 9.89 -38.25 14.38
CA THR A 191 9.38 -39.10 15.47
C THR A 191 8.55 -38.33 16.50
N THR A 192 8.88 -37.08 16.81
CA THR A 192 8.16 -36.28 17.80
C THR A 192 6.73 -35.98 17.34
N ILE A 193 5.74 -36.30 18.17
CA ILE A 193 4.34 -35.96 17.89
C ILE A 193 4.09 -34.51 18.31
N LEU A 194 3.83 -33.69 17.31
CA LEU A 194 3.61 -32.25 17.40
C LEU A 194 2.13 -31.93 17.72
N GLN A 195 1.21 -32.72 17.19
CA GLN A 195 -0.23 -32.67 17.52
C GLN A 195 -0.72 -34.10 17.69
N THR A 196 -1.26 -34.39 18.87
CA THR A 196 -1.78 -35.72 19.22
C THR A 196 -2.93 -36.13 18.31
N ALA A 197 -3.22 -37.44 18.25
CA ALA A 197 -4.25 -37.96 17.38
C ALA A 197 -5.64 -37.34 17.61
N TRP A 198 -6.36 -37.07 16.54
CA TRP A 198 -7.77 -36.65 16.56
C TRP A 198 -8.56 -37.33 15.45
N GLU A 199 -9.88 -37.36 15.57
CA GLU A 199 -10.77 -37.75 14.46
C GLU A 199 -10.83 -36.60 13.45
N ALA A 200 -10.19 -36.81 12.30
CA ALA A 200 -10.09 -35.80 11.26
C ALA A 200 -11.41 -35.56 10.51
N GLY A 201 -12.27 -36.58 10.47
CA GLY A 201 -13.57 -36.53 9.83
C GLY A 201 -13.93 -37.86 9.15
N THR A 202 -14.95 -37.80 8.31
CA THR A 202 -15.50 -38.95 7.58
C THR A 202 -15.27 -38.77 6.09
N ILE A 203 -14.87 -39.84 5.41
CA ILE A 203 -14.77 -39.90 3.94
C ILE A 203 -15.85 -40.79 3.34
N THR A 204 -16.13 -40.61 2.05
CA THR A 204 -17.05 -41.45 1.27
C THR A 204 -16.29 -42.45 0.39
N ASP A 205 -16.98 -43.47 -0.12
CA ASP A 205 -16.39 -44.40 -1.09
C ASP A 205 -15.80 -43.64 -2.30
N GLY A 206 -14.58 -44.00 -2.68
CA GLY A 206 -13.87 -43.39 -3.80
C GLY A 206 -13.38 -41.95 -3.59
N ALA A 207 -13.39 -41.41 -2.36
CA ALA A 207 -12.88 -40.08 -2.09
C ALA A 207 -11.40 -39.93 -2.49
N ALA A 208 -11.07 -38.89 -3.25
CA ALA A 208 -9.68 -38.60 -3.67
C ALA A 208 -8.88 -37.81 -2.64
N PHE A 209 -9.55 -37.17 -1.68
CA PHE A 209 -8.94 -36.32 -0.66
C PHE A 209 -9.73 -36.39 0.65
N ILE A 210 -9.06 -36.03 1.75
CA ILE A 210 -9.68 -35.63 3.02
C ILE A 210 -9.22 -34.23 3.40
N ASP A 211 -10.13 -33.40 3.91
CA ASP A 211 -9.82 -32.08 4.45
C ASP A 211 -9.62 -32.18 5.97
N LEU A 212 -8.36 -32.10 6.41
CA LEU A 212 -7.99 -32.14 7.81
C LEU A 212 -8.16 -30.75 8.43
N ALA A 213 -9.31 -30.48 9.03
CA ALA A 213 -9.51 -29.26 9.81
C ALA A 213 -8.83 -29.35 11.19
N GLY A 214 -8.50 -28.19 11.77
CA GLY A 214 -7.96 -28.09 13.12
C GLY A 214 -6.46 -28.39 13.23
N VAL A 215 -5.71 -28.30 12.13
CA VAL A 215 -4.24 -28.43 12.17
C VAL A 215 -3.66 -27.15 12.76
N ASP A 216 -2.89 -27.28 13.84
CA ASP A 216 -2.31 -26.14 14.55
C ASP A 216 -1.27 -25.40 13.70
N ALA A 217 -1.42 -24.08 13.62
CA ALA A 217 -0.37 -23.21 13.12
C ALA A 217 0.79 -23.17 14.12
N ARG A 218 2.01 -23.35 13.62
CA ARG A 218 3.22 -23.46 14.44
C ARG A 218 4.47 -23.12 13.65
N LEU A 219 5.55 -22.87 14.36
CA LEU A 219 6.87 -22.78 13.76
C LEU A 219 7.43 -24.20 13.56
N GLY A 220 8.06 -24.42 12.42
CA GLY A 220 8.67 -25.70 12.06
C GLY A 220 7.89 -26.45 10.98
N TRP A 221 8.57 -27.40 10.35
CA TRP A 221 8.00 -28.25 9.32
C TRP A 221 7.50 -29.57 9.92
N PHE A 222 6.43 -30.13 9.36
CA PHE A 222 5.85 -31.36 9.87
C PHE A 222 5.36 -32.30 8.77
N PHE A 223 5.22 -33.57 9.14
CA PHE A 223 4.55 -34.60 8.37
C PHE A 223 3.10 -34.77 8.87
N VAL A 224 2.22 -35.07 7.94
CA VAL A 224 0.82 -35.41 8.21
C VAL A 224 0.69 -36.93 8.13
N ASP A 225 0.30 -37.56 9.24
CA ASP A 225 0.06 -38.99 9.30
C ASP A 225 -1.46 -39.24 9.40
N LEU A 226 -1.94 -40.29 8.72
CA LEU A 226 -3.34 -40.71 8.77
C LEU A 226 -3.48 -42.12 9.35
N LYS A 227 -4.67 -42.43 9.88
CA LYS A 227 -5.02 -43.77 10.38
C LYS A 227 -6.43 -44.14 9.97
N GLY A 228 -6.62 -45.37 9.51
CA GLY A 228 -7.91 -45.92 9.09
C GLY A 228 -8.23 -47.25 9.77
N ALA A 229 -9.04 -48.07 9.09
CA ALA A 229 -9.51 -49.39 9.54
C ALA A 229 -8.40 -50.45 9.67
N ASP A 230 -7.23 -50.22 9.07
CA ASP A 230 -6.05 -51.08 9.20
C ASP A 230 -5.45 -51.06 10.61
N GLY A 231 -5.81 -50.05 11.43
CA GLY A 231 -5.31 -49.90 12.79
C GLY A 231 -3.87 -49.38 12.88
N GLU A 232 -3.22 -49.12 11.74
CA GLU A 232 -1.81 -48.70 11.65
C GLU A 232 -1.69 -47.25 11.18
N TRP A 233 -0.63 -46.55 11.63
CA TRP A 233 -0.35 -45.20 11.16
C TRP A 233 0.30 -45.23 9.79
N GLN A 234 -0.35 -44.61 8.81
CA GLN A 234 0.21 -44.35 7.48
C GLN A 234 0.98 -43.03 7.53
N LEU A 235 2.30 -43.12 7.37
CA LEU A 235 3.21 -42.00 7.62
C LEU A 235 3.35 -41.07 6.40
N GLY A 236 3.24 -39.77 6.64
CA GLY A 236 3.64 -38.75 5.68
C GLY A 236 5.17 -38.66 5.57
N THR A 237 5.67 -38.33 4.38
CA THR A 237 7.10 -38.19 4.07
C THR A 237 7.46 -36.86 3.42
N VAL A 238 6.48 -36.05 3.03
CA VAL A 238 6.70 -34.71 2.48
C VAL A 238 6.37 -33.68 3.55
N LYS A 239 7.35 -32.85 3.90
CA LYS A 239 7.20 -31.86 4.96
C LYS A 239 6.44 -30.65 4.46
N VAL A 240 5.47 -30.20 5.25
CA VAL A 240 4.61 -29.04 5.01
C VAL A 240 4.53 -28.20 6.28
N GLY A 241 3.93 -27.02 6.21
CA GLY A 241 3.73 -26.13 7.35
C GLY A 241 2.32 -25.55 7.38
N MET A 242 1.90 -25.08 8.56
CA MET A 242 0.66 -24.33 8.77
C MET A 242 1.03 -22.97 9.37
N GLY A 243 0.68 -21.89 8.69
CA GLY A 243 1.12 -20.56 9.09
C GLY A 243 0.52 -19.45 8.23
N ALA A 244 1.33 -18.44 7.92
CA ALA A 244 0.89 -17.20 7.29
C ALA A 244 1.30 -17.12 5.83
N LEU A 245 0.37 -16.81 4.93
CA LEU A 245 0.62 -16.49 3.54
C LEU A 245 0.36 -15.00 3.27
N ILE A 246 1.26 -14.40 2.50
CA ILE A 246 1.17 -13.00 2.07
C ILE A 246 1.22 -12.95 0.54
N GLY A 247 0.20 -12.35 -0.07
CA GLY A 247 0.10 -12.19 -1.52
C GLY A 247 0.97 -11.04 -2.03
N PHE A 248 1.75 -11.25 -3.10
CA PHE A 248 2.59 -10.22 -3.72
C PHE A 248 2.22 -10.04 -5.20
N ALA A 249 1.97 -8.80 -5.62
CA ALA A 249 1.80 -8.47 -7.02
C ALA A 249 2.25 -7.04 -7.36
N GLY A 250 2.57 -6.81 -8.64
CA GLY A 250 2.97 -5.50 -9.12
C GLY A 250 3.96 -5.56 -10.28
N GLN A 251 4.65 -4.44 -10.52
CA GLN A 251 5.59 -4.31 -11.64
C GLN A 251 7.05 -4.54 -11.26
N SER A 252 7.99 -3.95 -12.00
CA SER A 252 9.43 -4.20 -11.89
C SER A 252 10.01 -4.12 -10.46
N LEU A 253 9.56 -3.20 -9.60
CA LEU A 253 10.06 -3.18 -8.22
C LEU A 253 9.58 -4.37 -7.41
N MET A 254 8.36 -4.87 -7.66
CA MET A 254 7.89 -6.12 -7.08
C MET A 254 8.64 -7.32 -7.66
N VAL A 255 8.98 -7.31 -8.96
CA VAL A 255 9.90 -8.30 -9.54
C VAL A 255 11.21 -8.32 -8.75
N ARG A 256 11.76 -7.14 -8.41
CA ARG A 256 13.00 -7.02 -7.62
C ARG A 256 12.86 -7.36 -6.14
N MET A 257 11.64 -7.43 -5.62
CA MET A 257 11.37 -8.02 -4.31
C MET A 257 11.37 -9.54 -4.33
N LEU A 258 11.05 -10.17 -5.46
CA LEU A 258 11.05 -11.63 -5.61
C LEU A 258 12.37 -12.18 -6.16
N GLY A 259 12.95 -11.53 -7.17
CA GLY A 259 14.21 -11.91 -7.81
C GLY A 259 15.16 -10.73 -7.99
N ARG A 260 16.44 -10.90 -7.67
CA ARG A 260 17.43 -9.80 -7.65
C ARG A 260 17.66 -9.15 -9.01
N GLN A 261 18.14 -7.90 -8.99
CA GLN A 261 18.51 -7.17 -10.21
C GLN A 261 19.67 -7.87 -10.93
N ALA A 262 19.63 -7.89 -12.27
CA ALA A 262 20.72 -8.43 -13.06
C ALA A 262 22.01 -7.62 -12.83
N GLY A 263 23.14 -8.31 -12.64
CA GLY A 263 24.43 -7.68 -12.36
C GLY A 263 24.67 -7.33 -10.89
N ASP A 264 23.67 -7.48 -10.01
CA ASP A 264 23.88 -7.34 -8.57
C ASP A 264 24.51 -8.61 -7.99
N SER A 265 25.65 -8.45 -7.32
CA SER A 265 26.45 -9.53 -6.75
C SER A 265 26.33 -9.65 -5.23
N ALA A 266 25.62 -8.73 -4.57
CA ALA A 266 25.41 -8.81 -3.13
C ALA A 266 24.64 -10.07 -2.77
N THR A 267 25.16 -10.80 -1.79
CA THR A 267 24.54 -11.98 -1.20
C THR A 267 23.77 -11.61 0.06
N PHE A 268 22.89 -12.51 0.50
CA PHE A 268 22.22 -12.38 1.80
C PHE A 268 23.21 -12.13 2.95
N ALA A 269 24.25 -12.96 3.03
CA ALA A 269 25.29 -12.85 4.05
C ALA A 269 26.07 -11.52 3.97
N SER A 270 26.37 -11.02 2.77
CA SER A 270 27.07 -9.74 2.60
C SER A 270 26.28 -8.53 3.10
N LEU A 271 24.96 -8.65 3.17
CA LEU A 271 24.04 -7.63 3.68
C LEU A 271 23.58 -7.91 5.12
N GLY A 272 24.18 -8.91 5.78
CA GLY A 272 23.88 -9.26 7.16
C GLY A 272 22.50 -9.91 7.35
N VAL A 273 21.96 -10.55 6.32
CA VAL A 273 20.68 -11.27 6.38
C VAL A 273 20.92 -12.77 6.33
N THR A 274 20.23 -13.51 7.19
CA THR A 274 20.13 -14.97 7.09
C THR A 274 18.65 -15.32 6.83
N PRO A 275 18.31 -15.90 5.68
CA PRO A 275 16.93 -16.33 5.43
C PRO A 275 16.44 -17.32 6.48
N ASP A 276 15.24 -17.10 7.01
CA ASP A 276 14.64 -18.04 7.96
C ASP A 276 14.27 -19.37 7.26
N PRO A 277 14.70 -20.54 7.78
CA PRO A 277 14.42 -21.84 7.17
C PRO A 277 12.94 -22.24 7.18
N ASN A 278 12.10 -21.55 7.97
CA ASN A 278 10.65 -21.73 8.05
C ASN A 278 9.89 -20.81 7.09
N SER A 279 10.61 -20.23 6.13
CA SER A 279 10.03 -19.43 5.06
C SER A 279 10.02 -20.16 3.71
N ALA A 280 8.99 -19.87 2.90
CA ALA A 280 8.87 -20.40 1.55
C ALA A 280 8.15 -19.43 0.61
N VAL A 281 8.49 -19.45 -0.67
CA VAL A 281 7.90 -18.61 -1.70
C VAL A 281 7.36 -19.46 -2.82
N LEU A 282 6.16 -19.11 -3.27
CA LEU A 282 5.45 -19.64 -4.42
C LEU A 282 5.07 -18.49 -5.36
N ALA A 283 6.05 -17.90 -6.04
CA ALA A 283 5.82 -16.70 -6.83
C ALA A 283 6.58 -16.67 -8.15
N ARG A 284 5.88 -16.22 -9.20
CA ARG A 284 6.46 -15.97 -10.53
C ARG A 284 6.90 -14.53 -10.64
N TYR A 285 7.99 -14.29 -11.35
CA TYR A 285 8.37 -12.94 -11.74
C TYR A 285 8.86 -12.90 -13.19
N VAL A 286 8.45 -11.85 -13.91
CA VAL A 286 8.63 -11.71 -15.35
C VAL A 286 9.34 -10.40 -15.64
N ASP A 287 10.56 -10.46 -16.15
CA ASP A 287 11.33 -9.31 -16.65
C ASP A 287 12.50 -9.84 -17.50
N GLY A 288 13.54 -9.04 -17.74
CA GLY A 288 14.73 -9.46 -18.49
C GLY A 288 15.41 -10.73 -17.97
N VAL A 289 15.24 -11.07 -16.68
CA VAL A 289 15.52 -12.42 -16.16
C VAL A 289 14.31 -12.93 -15.39
N ALA A 290 13.60 -13.88 -15.98
CA ALA A 290 12.30 -14.35 -15.50
C ALA A 290 12.42 -15.70 -14.76
N TYR A 291 11.54 -15.90 -13.79
CA TYR A 291 11.26 -17.19 -13.16
C TYR A 291 9.77 -17.50 -13.32
N GLN A 292 9.45 -18.36 -14.29
CA GLN A 292 8.08 -18.71 -14.67
C GLN A 292 7.86 -20.23 -14.83
N PRO A 293 8.02 -21.04 -13.78
CA PRO A 293 7.61 -22.45 -13.86
C PRO A 293 6.10 -22.57 -14.07
N THR A 294 5.66 -23.73 -14.57
CA THR A 294 4.22 -24.09 -14.65
C THR A 294 3.60 -24.06 -13.26
N ALA A 295 2.47 -23.39 -13.08
CA ALA A 295 1.92 -23.12 -11.75
C ALA A 295 1.65 -24.44 -11.02
N ALA A 296 1.02 -25.40 -11.69
CA ALA A 296 0.66 -26.72 -11.15
C ALA A 296 1.84 -27.51 -10.56
N THR A 297 3.07 -27.31 -11.06
CA THR A 297 4.26 -28.08 -10.63
C THR A 297 5.38 -27.20 -10.08
N MET A 298 5.11 -25.92 -9.84
CA MET A 298 6.11 -24.96 -9.38
C MET A 298 6.51 -25.26 -7.92
N PRO A 299 7.80 -25.43 -7.60
CA PRO A 299 8.20 -25.76 -6.24
C PRO A 299 8.00 -24.60 -5.27
N TRP A 300 7.71 -24.91 -4.00
CA TRP A 300 7.88 -23.97 -2.90
C TRP A 300 9.37 -23.87 -2.55
N GLN A 301 9.90 -22.64 -2.48
CA GLN A 301 11.34 -22.45 -2.26
C GLN A 301 11.61 -21.46 -1.14
N THR A 302 12.49 -21.81 -0.22
CA THR A 302 13.03 -20.84 0.74
C THR A 302 13.89 -19.80 -0.02
N PRO A 303 13.73 -18.50 0.25
CA PRO A 303 14.60 -17.47 -0.34
C PRO A 303 16.08 -17.71 -0.01
N GLY A 304 16.97 -17.35 -0.94
CA GLY A 304 18.41 -17.47 -0.70
C GLY A 304 19.24 -17.05 -1.91
N ASP A 305 20.55 -17.29 -1.86
CA ASP A 305 21.50 -16.96 -2.93
C ASP A 305 21.39 -17.93 -4.13
N LEU A 306 20.19 -18.04 -4.71
CA LEU A 306 19.93 -18.85 -5.90
C LEU A 306 20.38 -18.12 -7.18
N GLY A 307 20.53 -18.86 -8.27
CA GLY A 307 20.78 -18.29 -9.60
C GLY A 307 19.65 -17.34 -10.04
N ASN A 308 19.97 -16.35 -10.89
CA ASN A 308 18.93 -15.47 -11.44
C ASN A 308 17.97 -16.29 -12.30
N GLY A 309 16.67 -16.09 -12.11
CA GLY A 309 15.65 -16.83 -12.84
C GLY A 309 15.49 -18.28 -12.39
N THR A 310 16.10 -18.70 -11.27
CA THR A 310 15.98 -20.07 -10.74
C THR A 310 15.18 -20.16 -9.44
N GLY A 311 14.61 -19.05 -8.97
CA GLY A 311 13.85 -19.01 -7.72
C GLY A 311 13.84 -17.63 -7.05
N PRO A 312 13.33 -17.56 -5.80
CA PRO A 312 13.28 -16.35 -4.99
C PRO A 312 14.68 -15.99 -4.46
N ASN A 313 15.40 -15.11 -5.15
CA ASN A 313 16.78 -14.77 -4.81
C ASN A 313 17.02 -13.31 -4.41
N SER A 314 15.93 -12.59 -4.13
CA SER A 314 16.00 -11.24 -3.58
C SER A 314 16.06 -11.27 -2.06
N VAL A 315 16.96 -10.46 -1.49
CA VAL A 315 17.07 -10.20 -0.05
C VAL A 315 15.81 -9.54 0.48
N GLY A 316 15.04 -8.83 -0.36
CA GLY A 316 13.80 -8.18 0.07
C GLY A 316 12.74 -9.15 0.58
N VAL A 317 12.37 -10.17 -0.20
CA VAL A 317 11.40 -11.18 0.25
C VAL A 317 11.95 -12.03 1.41
N GLY A 318 13.25 -12.36 1.39
CA GLY A 318 13.85 -13.15 2.46
C GLY A 318 13.91 -12.41 3.80
N GLU A 319 14.30 -11.13 3.81
CA GLU A 319 14.25 -10.28 5.02
C GLU A 319 12.82 -10.10 5.51
N HIS A 320 11.88 -9.79 4.60
CA HIS A 320 10.48 -9.62 4.96
C HIS A 320 9.94 -10.88 5.63
N LEU A 321 10.12 -12.05 5.01
CA LEU A 321 9.65 -13.32 5.57
C LEU A 321 10.32 -13.68 6.89
N SER A 322 11.63 -13.47 7.02
CA SER A 322 12.34 -13.76 8.29
C SER A 322 11.78 -12.93 9.44
N ARG A 323 11.44 -11.67 9.18
CA ARG A 323 10.77 -10.79 10.15
C ARG A 323 9.34 -11.22 10.45
N MET A 324 8.59 -11.65 9.45
CA MET A 324 7.24 -12.14 9.65
C MET A 324 7.23 -13.45 10.45
N VAL A 325 8.19 -14.35 10.22
CA VAL A 325 8.36 -15.58 11.03
C VAL A 325 8.65 -15.21 12.48
N ALA A 326 9.60 -14.31 12.72
CA ALA A 326 9.93 -13.85 14.08
C ALA A 326 8.73 -13.17 14.78
N LEU A 327 7.95 -12.37 14.03
CA LEU A 327 6.79 -11.64 14.55
C LEU A 327 5.61 -12.56 14.88
N THR A 328 5.32 -13.53 14.02
CA THR A 328 4.12 -14.36 14.12
C THR A 328 4.38 -15.69 14.84
N GLY A 329 5.64 -16.11 14.91
CA GLY A 329 6.03 -17.39 15.49
C GLY A 329 5.48 -18.61 14.73
N VAL A 330 5.14 -18.47 13.45
CA VAL A 330 4.71 -19.56 12.56
C VAL A 330 5.51 -19.52 11.26
N ASN A 331 5.42 -20.57 10.45
CA ASN A 331 5.98 -20.52 9.10
C ASN A 331 5.31 -19.40 8.30
N CYS A 332 6.07 -18.61 7.55
CA CYS A 332 5.54 -17.55 6.71
C CYS A 332 5.92 -17.76 5.25
N GLY A 333 5.00 -17.50 4.34
CA GLY A 333 5.26 -17.62 2.92
C GLY A 333 4.70 -16.49 2.08
N VAL A 334 5.30 -16.31 0.91
CA VAL A 334 4.81 -15.39 -0.12
C VAL A 334 4.26 -16.19 -1.29
N VAL A 335 3.09 -15.82 -1.77
CA VAL A 335 2.52 -16.31 -3.04
C VAL A 335 2.30 -15.12 -3.96
N GLY A 336 2.61 -15.24 -5.25
CA GLY A 336 2.44 -14.05 -6.10
C GLY A 336 2.83 -14.16 -7.56
N HIS A 337 2.65 -13.03 -8.23
CA HIS A 337 3.00 -12.84 -9.62
C HIS A 337 3.35 -11.37 -9.89
N ALA A 338 4.52 -11.11 -10.45
CA ALA A 338 4.97 -9.76 -10.78
C ALA A 338 5.53 -9.66 -12.21
N VAL A 339 5.30 -8.54 -12.88
CA VAL A 339 5.66 -8.35 -14.30
C VAL A 339 6.28 -6.97 -14.53
N GLY A 340 7.56 -6.93 -14.91
CA GLY A 340 8.29 -5.72 -15.25
C GLY A 340 7.64 -4.94 -16.39
N GLY A 341 7.62 -3.61 -16.28
CA GLY A 341 7.05 -2.71 -17.29
C GLY A 341 5.53 -2.78 -17.47
N SER A 342 4.82 -3.63 -16.71
CA SER A 342 3.36 -3.74 -16.79
C SER A 342 2.66 -2.50 -16.22
N SER A 343 1.47 -2.17 -16.75
CA SER A 343 0.57 -1.18 -16.14
C SER A 343 -0.31 -1.83 -15.08
N SER A 344 -0.82 -1.04 -14.14
CA SER A 344 -1.77 -1.54 -13.14
C SER A 344 -3.04 -2.15 -13.77
N ALA A 345 -3.54 -1.57 -14.86
CA ALA A 345 -4.70 -2.06 -15.61
C ALA A 345 -4.53 -3.49 -16.15
N SER A 346 -3.31 -3.97 -16.37
CA SER A 346 -3.05 -5.35 -16.81
C SER A 346 -3.35 -6.41 -15.74
N PHE A 347 -3.62 -5.99 -14.49
CA PHE A 347 -4.06 -6.83 -13.38
C PHE A 347 -5.58 -6.73 -13.12
N HIS A 348 -6.35 -6.15 -14.05
CA HIS A 348 -7.81 -6.22 -14.02
C HIS A 348 -8.34 -7.57 -14.49
N SER A 349 -9.57 -7.90 -14.10
CA SER A 349 -10.24 -9.13 -14.51
C SER A 349 -10.26 -9.25 -16.04
N GLY A 350 -10.01 -10.45 -16.54
CA GLY A 350 -9.88 -10.72 -17.97
C GLY A 350 -8.52 -10.36 -18.59
N GLN A 351 -7.59 -9.79 -17.83
CA GLN A 351 -6.24 -9.50 -18.30
C GLN A 351 -5.25 -10.60 -17.90
N GLY A 352 -4.19 -10.77 -18.71
CA GLY A 352 -3.24 -11.87 -18.56
C GLY A 352 -2.50 -11.89 -17.22
N ASN A 353 -2.11 -10.72 -16.68
CA ASN A 353 -1.38 -10.70 -15.40
C ASN A 353 -2.30 -11.00 -14.21
N TRP A 354 -3.59 -10.62 -14.30
CA TRP A 354 -4.59 -11.09 -13.34
C TRP A 354 -4.76 -12.61 -13.41
N THR A 355 -4.92 -13.18 -14.62
CA THR A 355 -5.05 -14.64 -14.78
C THR A 355 -3.88 -15.39 -14.17
N ALA A 356 -2.65 -14.94 -14.42
CA ALA A 356 -1.45 -15.56 -13.85
C ALA A 356 -1.34 -15.38 -12.33
N LEU A 357 -1.74 -14.23 -11.79
CA LEU A 357 -1.78 -13.99 -10.34
C LEU A 357 -2.84 -14.88 -9.66
N ALA A 358 -4.07 -14.90 -10.19
CA ALA A 358 -5.16 -15.68 -9.67
C ALA A 358 -4.86 -17.18 -9.71
N GLU A 359 -4.18 -17.67 -10.75
CA GLU A 359 -3.70 -19.06 -10.84
C GLU A 359 -2.76 -19.41 -9.67
N MET A 360 -1.79 -18.54 -9.36
CA MET A 360 -0.85 -18.75 -8.26
C MET A 360 -1.54 -18.70 -6.88
N LEU A 361 -2.42 -17.72 -6.67
CA LEU A 361 -3.18 -17.57 -5.42
C LEU A 361 -4.13 -18.77 -5.21
N THR A 362 -4.82 -19.21 -6.26
CA THR A 362 -5.70 -20.39 -6.22
C THR A 362 -4.92 -21.65 -5.90
N ARG A 363 -3.73 -21.82 -6.49
CA ARG A 363 -2.87 -22.95 -6.18
C ARG A 363 -2.47 -23.00 -4.70
N ALA A 364 -2.19 -21.84 -4.10
CA ALA A 364 -1.89 -21.75 -2.67
C ALA A 364 -3.11 -22.01 -1.77
N GLY A 365 -4.32 -22.09 -2.33
CA GLY A 365 -5.58 -22.35 -1.62
C GLY A 365 -6.50 -21.14 -1.50
N SER A 366 -6.25 -20.08 -2.27
CA SER A 366 -7.04 -18.84 -2.25
C SER A 366 -7.16 -18.22 -0.84
N ALA A 367 -6.11 -18.33 -0.04
CA ALA A 367 -6.10 -17.92 1.36
C ALA A 367 -4.81 -17.17 1.68
N PHE A 368 -4.92 -15.93 2.15
CA PHE A 368 -3.79 -15.12 2.61
C PHE A 368 -4.24 -14.11 3.66
N GLU A 369 -3.37 -13.83 4.64
CA GLU A 369 -3.65 -12.87 5.72
C GLU A 369 -3.15 -11.45 5.43
N GLY A 370 -2.40 -11.26 4.33
CA GLY A 370 -2.02 -9.94 3.83
C GLY A 370 -1.77 -9.95 2.33
N PHE A 371 -1.86 -8.78 1.70
CA PHE A 371 -1.57 -8.59 0.30
C PHE A 371 -0.78 -7.31 0.08
N VAL A 372 0.21 -7.40 -0.80
CA VAL A 372 1.21 -6.37 -1.06
C VAL A 372 1.18 -6.03 -2.54
N TRP A 373 0.91 -4.76 -2.81
CA TRP A 373 0.85 -4.21 -4.16
C TRP A 373 1.99 -3.20 -4.37
N GLY A 374 2.82 -3.44 -5.38
CA GLY A 374 3.98 -2.60 -5.71
C GLY A 374 3.98 -2.13 -7.17
N GLN A 375 3.44 -0.95 -7.45
CA GLN A 375 3.24 -0.45 -8.81
C GLN A 375 3.34 1.09 -8.92
N GLY A 376 3.77 1.63 -10.06
CA GLY A 376 3.34 2.95 -10.49
C GLY A 376 4.07 3.52 -11.72
N HIS A 377 5.23 3.00 -12.15
CA HIS A 377 6.06 3.68 -13.16
C HIS A 377 5.39 3.75 -14.53
N THR A 378 4.85 2.62 -15.01
CA THR A 378 4.14 2.60 -16.30
C THR A 378 2.90 3.48 -16.24
N ASP A 379 2.17 3.44 -15.13
CA ASP A 379 1.01 4.29 -14.88
C ASP A 379 1.37 5.79 -14.88
N ALA A 380 2.48 6.16 -14.26
CA ALA A 380 3.01 7.53 -14.26
C ALA A 380 3.40 7.99 -15.68
N SER A 381 4.01 7.10 -16.48
CA SER A 381 4.35 7.39 -17.88
C SER A 381 3.13 7.66 -18.75
N TYR A 382 1.98 7.05 -18.41
CA TYR A 382 0.68 7.32 -19.06
C TYR A 382 0.01 8.59 -18.53
N GLY A 383 0.57 9.20 -17.48
CA GLY A 383 0.02 10.41 -16.87
C GLY A 383 -1.32 10.20 -16.20
N ILE A 384 -1.59 9.00 -15.66
CA ILE A 384 -2.89 8.75 -15.03
C ILE A 384 -3.09 9.64 -13.78
N PRO A 385 -4.29 10.20 -13.57
CA PRO A 385 -4.58 11.01 -12.38
C PRO A 385 -4.66 10.18 -11.08
N PRO A 386 -4.52 10.82 -9.89
CA PRO A 386 -4.59 10.13 -8.59
C PRO A 386 -5.86 9.29 -8.41
N LYS A 387 -7.03 9.87 -8.72
CA LYS A 387 -8.32 9.18 -8.58
C LYS A 387 -8.46 7.96 -9.49
N VAL A 388 -7.94 8.03 -10.71
CA VAL A 388 -7.96 6.89 -11.65
C VAL A 388 -7.08 5.75 -11.15
N TYR A 389 -5.93 6.08 -10.54
CA TYR A 389 -5.13 5.07 -9.86
C TYR A 389 -5.86 4.48 -8.65
N GLY A 390 -6.55 5.30 -7.85
CA GLY A 390 -7.41 4.82 -6.77
C GLY A 390 -8.50 3.85 -7.24
N GLN A 391 -9.21 4.17 -8.34
CA GLN A 391 -10.21 3.28 -8.96
C GLN A 391 -9.60 1.96 -9.45
N THR A 392 -8.35 2.01 -9.92
CA THR A 392 -7.61 0.79 -10.31
C THR A 392 -7.33 -0.08 -9.08
N LEU A 393 -6.96 0.53 -7.95
CA LEU A 393 -6.79 -0.19 -6.69
C LEU A 393 -8.12 -0.77 -6.18
N ASP A 394 -9.24 -0.05 -6.30
CA ASP A 394 -10.57 -0.61 -5.99
C ASP A 394 -10.85 -1.87 -6.80
N ALA A 395 -10.59 -1.84 -8.11
CA ALA A 395 -10.77 -2.99 -8.98
C ALA A 395 -9.87 -4.16 -8.56
N ILE A 396 -8.58 -3.92 -8.32
CA ILE A 396 -7.62 -4.97 -7.95
C ILE A 396 -7.97 -5.58 -6.59
N PHE A 397 -8.16 -4.76 -5.56
CA PHE A 397 -8.44 -5.25 -4.21
C PHE A 397 -9.85 -5.82 -4.08
N GLY A 398 -10.84 -5.35 -4.85
CA GLY A 398 -12.17 -5.97 -4.91
C GLY A 398 -12.13 -7.38 -5.49
N GLN A 399 -11.28 -7.65 -6.49
CA GLN A 399 -11.08 -9.00 -7.03
C GLN A 399 -10.30 -9.90 -6.06
N LEU A 400 -9.36 -9.34 -5.30
CA LEU A 400 -8.66 -10.06 -4.23
C LEU A 400 -9.59 -10.41 -3.08
N ASP A 401 -10.46 -9.48 -2.67
CA ASP A 401 -11.52 -9.73 -1.67
C ASP A 401 -12.47 -10.84 -2.15
N ALA A 402 -12.80 -10.90 -3.45
CA ALA A 402 -13.63 -11.97 -4.01
C ALA A 402 -12.91 -13.32 -4.12
N LEU A 403 -11.58 -13.33 -4.29
CA LEU A 403 -10.77 -14.55 -4.40
C LEU A 403 -10.42 -15.12 -3.03
N ASN A 404 -10.10 -14.27 -2.05
CA ASN A 404 -9.59 -14.69 -0.76
C ASN A 404 -10.69 -15.28 0.13
N VAL A 405 -10.48 -16.48 0.63
CA VAL A 405 -11.42 -17.14 1.56
C VAL A 405 -11.39 -16.54 2.96
N LEU A 406 -10.31 -15.82 3.31
CA LEU A 406 -10.22 -15.12 4.58
C LEU A 406 -10.82 -13.71 4.45
N PRO A 407 -11.85 -13.37 5.25
CA PRO A 407 -12.32 -12.00 5.31
C PRO A 407 -11.26 -11.13 6.00
N ASP A 408 -11.11 -9.89 5.54
CA ASP A 408 -10.26 -8.86 6.18
C ASP A 408 -8.75 -9.20 6.25
N PHE A 409 -8.07 -9.20 5.09
CA PHE A 409 -6.60 -9.31 5.01
C PHE A 409 -5.93 -7.93 5.04
N GLY A 410 -4.68 -7.88 5.52
CA GLY A 410 -3.91 -6.62 5.53
C GLY A 410 -3.58 -6.13 4.12
N LYS A 411 -3.91 -4.87 3.81
CA LYS A 411 -3.69 -4.26 2.49
C LYS A 411 -2.48 -3.32 2.56
N TYR A 412 -1.40 -3.63 1.86
CA TYR A 412 -0.16 -2.85 1.86
C TYR A 412 0.16 -2.40 0.44
N VAL A 413 0.29 -1.09 0.23
CA VAL A 413 0.55 -0.51 -1.07
C VAL A 413 1.81 0.34 -1.00
N TRP A 414 2.79 0.06 -1.84
CA TRP A 414 3.81 1.05 -2.17
C TRP A 414 3.71 1.40 -3.64
N THR A 415 4.19 2.59 -3.97
CA THR A 415 4.33 3.01 -5.36
C THR A 415 5.78 3.32 -5.69
N ILE A 416 6.01 4.31 -6.53
CA ILE A 416 7.34 4.63 -7.00
C ILE A 416 8.11 5.28 -5.83
N PRO A 417 9.23 4.70 -5.35
CA PRO A 417 10.12 5.33 -4.36
C PRO A 417 10.87 6.48 -5.03
N SER A 418 12.01 6.91 -4.48
CA SER A 418 12.91 7.82 -5.18
C SER A 418 13.28 7.25 -6.56
N MET A 419 13.38 8.11 -7.57
CA MET A 419 13.88 7.76 -8.90
C MET A 419 14.96 8.74 -9.36
N GLY A 420 15.85 8.28 -10.23
CA GLY A 420 16.72 9.14 -11.01
C GLY A 420 15.89 9.98 -12.00
N LEU A 421 16.44 11.11 -12.45
CA LEU A 421 15.81 12.06 -13.41
C LEU A 421 15.63 11.50 -14.84
N VAL A 422 15.52 10.18 -15.01
CA VAL A 422 15.51 9.50 -16.31
C VAL A 422 14.10 9.50 -16.91
N ASN A 423 14.05 9.76 -18.21
CA ASN A 423 13.05 10.57 -18.92
C ASN A 423 11.92 9.81 -19.63
N ASN A 424 11.65 8.54 -19.28
CA ASN A 424 10.63 7.73 -19.96
C ASN A 424 9.55 7.14 -19.03
N TRP A 425 9.65 7.28 -17.71
CA TRP A 425 8.73 6.66 -16.74
C TRP A 425 7.79 7.65 -16.03
N GLY A 426 7.57 8.79 -16.68
CA GLY A 426 6.79 9.91 -16.17
C GLY A 426 7.66 11.02 -15.56
N THR A 427 7.13 12.23 -15.52
CA THR A 427 7.76 13.37 -14.86
C THR A 427 7.65 13.25 -13.33
N PRO A 428 8.48 13.94 -12.53
CA PRO A 428 8.33 13.95 -11.07
C PRO A 428 6.92 14.33 -10.62
N TRP A 429 6.25 15.21 -11.36
CA TRP A 429 4.85 15.53 -11.10
C TRP A 429 3.94 14.33 -11.33
N GLN A 430 4.01 13.65 -12.47
CA GLN A 430 3.19 12.47 -12.76
C GLN A 430 3.41 11.36 -11.72
N VAL A 431 4.66 11.15 -11.29
CA VAL A 431 5.00 10.22 -10.22
C VAL A 431 4.33 10.60 -8.90
N SER A 432 4.34 11.89 -8.54
CA SER A 432 3.64 12.39 -7.35
C SER A 432 2.14 12.12 -7.40
N GLN A 433 1.53 12.14 -8.60
CA GLN A 433 0.11 11.85 -8.77
C GLN A 433 -0.23 10.38 -8.46
N ILE A 434 0.61 9.44 -8.90
CA ILE A 434 0.44 8.02 -8.59
C ILE A 434 0.60 7.76 -7.09
N ARG A 435 1.64 8.33 -6.50
CA ARG A 435 1.89 8.25 -5.06
C ARG A 435 0.67 8.77 -4.28
N LYS A 436 0.17 9.95 -4.65
CA LYS A 436 -1.03 10.56 -4.05
C LYS A 436 -2.25 9.65 -4.19
N GLY A 437 -2.53 9.14 -5.39
CA GLY A 437 -3.68 8.26 -5.62
C GLY A 437 -3.65 7.02 -4.73
N ALA A 438 -2.47 6.43 -4.55
CA ALA A 438 -2.28 5.31 -3.65
C ALA A 438 -2.47 5.69 -2.17
N GLN A 439 -1.93 6.82 -1.72
CA GLN A 439 -2.07 7.27 -0.34
C GLN A 439 -3.52 7.60 0.00
N ASP A 440 -4.21 8.35 -0.87
CA ASP A 440 -5.62 8.70 -0.70
C ASP A 440 -6.48 7.44 -0.65
N TRP A 441 -6.25 6.48 -1.56
CA TRP A 441 -6.95 5.21 -1.56
C TRP A 441 -6.69 4.40 -0.28
N CYS A 442 -5.44 4.36 0.19
CA CYS A 442 -5.11 3.66 1.43
C CYS A 442 -5.82 4.26 2.64
N ALA A 443 -5.83 5.60 2.75
CA ALA A 443 -6.52 6.31 3.81
C ALA A 443 -8.04 6.03 3.79
N ALA A 444 -8.66 5.94 2.60
CA ALA A 444 -10.08 5.68 2.45
C ALA A 444 -10.47 4.20 2.73
N ASN A 445 -9.55 3.25 2.57
CA ASN A 445 -9.84 1.81 2.58
C ASN A 445 -9.22 1.04 3.75
N GLY A 446 -8.70 1.73 4.77
CA GLY A 446 -8.04 1.08 5.91
C GLY A 446 -6.76 0.31 5.53
N ALA A 447 -6.15 0.66 4.40
CA ALA A 447 -4.91 0.08 3.93
C ALA A 447 -3.70 0.93 4.35
N VAL A 448 -2.49 0.40 4.19
CA VAL A 448 -1.25 1.10 4.57
C VAL A 448 -0.46 1.47 3.32
N HIS A 449 -0.24 2.78 3.13
CA HIS A 449 0.71 3.28 2.15
C HIS A 449 2.13 3.17 2.70
N VAL A 450 2.93 2.26 2.18
CA VAL A 450 4.30 2.01 2.65
C VAL A 450 5.25 2.96 1.92
N HIS A 451 5.83 3.90 2.65
CA HIS A 451 6.78 4.87 2.12
C HIS A 451 8.16 4.22 1.97
N MET A 452 8.68 4.23 0.73
CA MET A 452 9.91 3.52 0.32
C MET A 452 11.00 4.49 -0.19
N ASP A 453 10.94 5.77 0.18
CA ASP A 453 11.71 6.87 -0.44
C ASP A 453 13.23 6.87 -0.18
N ASP A 454 13.71 5.98 0.68
CA ASP A 454 15.12 5.68 0.97
C ASP A 454 15.64 4.43 0.24
N THR A 455 14.88 3.91 -0.72
CA THR A 455 15.28 2.74 -1.52
C THR A 455 16.53 3.04 -2.34
N GLN A 456 17.59 2.25 -2.12
CA GLN A 456 18.80 2.33 -2.91
C GLN A 456 18.57 1.75 -4.32
N LEU A 457 18.81 2.58 -5.34
CA LEU A 457 18.59 2.22 -6.74
C LEU A 457 19.87 1.74 -7.42
N SER A 458 19.71 0.96 -8.48
CA SER A 458 20.77 0.57 -9.40
C SER A 458 21.21 1.78 -10.25
N SER A 459 22.23 1.59 -11.08
CA SER A 459 22.72 2.65 -11.97
C SER A 459 21.69 3.12 -13.00
N ASP A 460 20.62 2.34 -13.24
CA ASP A 460 19.50 2.78 -14.09
C ASP A 460 18.60 3.82 -13.42
N GLY A 461 18.77 4.07 -12.12
CA GLY A 461 17.98 5.04 -11.38
C GLY A 461 16.50 4.68 -11.22
N ILE A 462 16.10 3.43 -11.47
CA ILE A 462 14.70 2.98 -11.41
C ILE A 462 14.56 1.74 -10.55
N HIS A 463 15.37 0.70 -10.81
CA HIS A 463 15.25 -0.58 -10.11
C HIS A 463 16.12 -0.61 -8.87
N GLN A 464 15.63 -1.21 -7.78
CA GLN A 464 16.41 -1.33 -6.56
C GLN A 464 17.54 -2.37 -6.67
N GLN A 465 18.66 -2.09 -6.00
CA GLN A 465 19.69 -3.09 -5.70
C GLN A 465 19.22 -3.99 -4.54
N GLN A 466 19.95 -5.06 -4.23
CA GLN A 466 19.68 -5.93 -3.08
C GLN A 466 19.62 -5.15 -1.77
N ALA A 467 20.48 -4.16 -1.58
CA ALA A 467 20.44 -3.27 -0.42
C ALA A 467 19.17 -2.39 -0.38
N GLY A 468 18.65 -1.99 -1.55
CA GLY A 468 17.35 -1.32 -1.64
C GLY A 468 16.19 -2.28 -1.34
N SER A 469 16.22 -3.49 -1.88
CA SER A 469 15.24 -4.54 -1.55
C SER A 469 15.23 -4.88 -0.06
N LEU A 470 16.40 -4.90 0.59
CA LEU A 470 16.53 -5.06 2.05
C LEU A 470 15.76 -3.97 2.81
N THR A 471 15.98 -2.70 2.44
CA THR A 471 15.27 -1.56 3.03
C THR A 471 13.76 -1.70 2.86
N MET A 472 13.31 -2.03 1.64
CA MET A 472 11.89 -2.21 1.37
C MET A 472 11.29 -3.38 2.16
N GLY A 473 12.01 -4.50 2.32
CA GLY A 473 11.54 -5.67 3.07
C GLY A 473 11.34 -5.37 4.55
N ARG A 474 12.24 -4.56 5.13
CA ARG A 474 12.15 -4.04 6.51
C ARG A 474 10.95 -3.13 6.70
N GLN A 475 10.73 -2.21 5.77
CA GLN A 475 9.62 -1.25 5.85
C GLN A 475 8.27 -1.93 5.69
N LEU A 476 8.17 -2.88 4.77
CA LEU A 476 6.97 -3.71 4.63
C LEU A 476 6.68 -4.51 5.89
N ALA A 477 7.70 -5.16 6.47
CA ALA A 477 7.53 -5.88 7.73
C ALA A 477 7.05 -4.94 8.85
N ARG A 478 7.63 -3.74 8.98
CA ARG A 478 7.20 -2.70 9.94
C ARG A 478 5.75 -2.26 9.74
N ALA A 479 5.34 -2.04 8.49
CA ALA A 479 3.98 -1.67 8.13
C ALA A 479 2.97 -2.77 8.49
N ALA A 480 3.38 -4.04 8.45
CA ALA A 480 2.51 -5.16 8.77
C ALA A 480 2.30 -5.39 10.27
N ARG A 481 3.24 -4.96 11.12
CA ARG A 481 3.24 -5.23 12.58
C ARG A 481 1.93 -4.95 13.34
N PRO A 482 1.20 -3.83 13.11
CA PRO A 482 -0.02 -3.53 13.85
C PRO A 482 -1.08 -4.61 13.71
N ARG A 483 -1.17 -5.23 12.54
CA ARG A 483 -2.12 -6.31 12.27
C ARG A 483 -1.87 -7.53 13.17
N TYR A 484 -0.62 -7.74 13.58
CA TYR A 484 -0.19 -8.85 14.43
C TYR A 484 -0.12 -8.46 15.91
N GLY A 485 -0.78 -7.38 16.31
CA GLY A 485 -0.84 -6.92 17.70
C GLY A 485 0.47 -6.32 18.23
N ALA A 486 1.45 -6.09 17.37
CA ALA A 486 2.72 -5.48 17.77
C ALA A 486 2.70 -3.95 17.57
N SER A 487 3.39 -3.23 18.46
CA SER A 487 3.63 -1.79 18.30
C SER A 487 4.49 -1.55 17.06
N SER A 488 3.97 -0.82 16.07
CA SER A 488 4.76 -0.17 15.01
C SER A 488 3.90 0.31 13.85
N GLY A 489 3.76 1.62 13.66
CA GLY A 489 3.25 2.21 12.41
C GLY A 489 4.36 2.68 11.46
N LEU A 490 3.96 3.47 10.46
CA LEU A 490 4.84 4.28 9.60
C LEU A 490 5.67 5.28 10.46
N GLY A 491 6.72 5.88 9.88
CA GLY A 491 7.50 6.91 10.57
C GLY A 491 6.73 8.24 10.74
N PRO A 492 7.36 9.28 11.30
CA PRO A 492 6.72 10.58 11.52
C PRO A 492 6.15 11.16 10.22
N ALA A 493 4.91 11.65 10.25
CA ALA A 493 4.28 12.34 9.13
C ALA A 493 4.47 13.86 9.22
N PRO A 494 4.74 14.57 8.11
CA PRO A 494 4.70 16.03 8.08
C PRO A 494 3.30 16.57 8.42
N LEU A 495 3.21 17.54 9.33
CA LEU A 495 1.92 18.12 9.76
C LEU A 495 1.71 19.53 9.23
N ALA A 496 2.65 20.43 9.53
CA ALA A 496 2.57 21.85 9.16
C ALA A 496 3.96 22.46 9.13
N ALA A 497 4.10 23.57 8.40
CA ALA A 497 5.34 24.34 8.38
C ALA A 497 5.06 25.85 8.49
N THR A 498 5.94 26.55 9.19
CA THR A 498 5.95 28.01 9.30
C THR A 498 7.29 28.55 8.83
N ARG A 499 7.39 29.87 8.59
CA ARG A 499 8.63 30.49 8.13
C ARG A 499 8.92 31.80 8.83
N SER A 500 10.19 32.05 9.12
CA SER A 500 10.74 33.34 9.52
C SER A 500 12.01 33.60 8.71
N GLY A 501 12.00 34.63 7.86
CA GLY A 501 13.08 34.88 6.90
C GLY A 501 13.38 33.66 6.03
N THR A 502 14.62 33.21 6.01
CA THR A 502 15.09 32.03 5.27
C THR A 502 14.83 30.70 5.98
N THR A 503 14.37 30.71 7.23
CA THR A 503 14.20 29.47 8.03
C THR A 503 12.74 29.02 8.01
N ILE A 504 12.53 27.79 7.54
CA ILE A 504 11.26 27.08 7.62
C ILE A 504 11.32 26.13 8.81
N THR A 505 10.34 26.20 9.71
CA THR A 505 10.19 25.26 10.82
C THR A 505 9.08 24.28 10.46
N LEU A 506 9.43 23.00 10.27
CA LEU A 506 8.53 21.90 9.94
C LEU A 506 8.22 21.08 11.19
N THR A 507 6.93 20.92 11.49
CA THR A 507 6.44 20.04 12.56
C THR A 507 6.03 18.69 11.98
N LEU A 508 6.47 17.62 12.64
CA LEU A 508 6.18 16.22 12.35
C LEU A 508 5.28 15.62 13.45
N SER A 509 4.55 14.55 13.12
CA SER A 509 3.76 13.81 14.10
C SER A 509 4.66 13.14 15.14
N ASP A 510 4.22 13.13 16.39
CA ASP A 510 4.79 12.28 17.42
C ASP A 510 4.31 10.83 17.23
N VAL A 511 5.25 9.94 16.93
CA VAL A 511 5.04 8.50 16.86
C VAL A 511 5.80 7.76 17.98
N GLY A 512 6.21 8.47 19.03
CA GLY A 512 6.97 7.94 20.16
C GLY A 512 8.49 7.96 19.96
N GLN A 513 9.00 8.77 19.04
CA GLN A 513 10.43 8.99 18.86
C GLN A 513 11.00 9.92 19.93
N SER A 514 12.25 9.70 20.35
CA SER A 514 12.97 10.62 21.25
C SER A 514 13.82 11.64 20.50
N ALA A 515 14.17 11.36 19.25
CA ALA A 515 14.93 12.26 18.40
C ALA A 515 14.65 12.02 16.90
N LEU A 516 14.98 13.02 16.10
CA LEU A 516 15.08 12.89 14.65
C LEU A 516 16.55 12.66 14.26
N VAL A 517 16.80 11.58 13.53
CA VAL A 517 18.13 11.18 13.07
C VAL A 517 18.32 11.65 11.63
N LEU A 518 19.26 12.58 11.44
CA LEU A 518 19.63 13.12 10.13
C LEU A 518 20.90 12.43 9.62
N SER A 519 20.86 11.92 8.39
CA SER A 519 22.01 11.27 7.74
C SER A 519 22.33 11.94 6.41
N GLY A 520 23.62 12.03 6.09
CA GLY A 520 24.12 12.60 4.83
C GLY A 520 23.73 14.06 4.68
N THR A 521 23.18 14.41 3.53
CA THR A 521 22.66 15.73 3.18
C THR A 521 21.13 15.70 3.13
N PRO A 522 20.43 15.72 4.28
CA PRO A 522 18.96 15.60 4.33
C PRO A 522 18.23 16.66 3.51
N GLY A 523 18.84 17.83 3.26
CA GLY A 523 18.30 18.86 2.37
C GLY A 523 18.02 18.38 0.94
N ASN A 524 18.72 17.35 0.45
CA ASN A 524 18.44 16.72 -0.85
C ASN A 524 17.06 16.04 -0.91
N ARG A 525 16.41 15.83 0.25
CA ARG A 525 15.08 15.22 0.37
C ARG A 525 13.97 16.23 0.57
N LEU A 526 14.29 17.52 0.63
CA LEU A 526 13.33 18.60 0.89
C LEU A 526 13.32 19.57 -0.28
N TRP A 527 12.13 19.82 -0.82
CA TRP A 527 11.96 20.64 -2.00
C TRP A 527 11.00 21.79 -1.70
N VAL A 528 11.48 23.02 -1.88
CA VAL A 528 10.73 24.23 -1.56
C VAL A 528 10.49 25.01 -2.83
N PHE A 529 9.23 25.15 -3.23
CA PHE A 529 8.86 25.88 -4.43
C PHE A 529 8.09 27.15 -4.08
N PRO A 530 8.09 28.17 -4.96
CA PRO A 530 7.06 29.18 -4.94
C PRO A 530 5.66 28.55 -5.00
N ARG A 531 4.72 29.04 -4.18
CA ARG A 531 3.38 28.44 -4.08
C ARG A 531 2.70 28.33 -5.44
N GLY A 532 2.23 27.12 -5.77
CA GLY A 532 1.58 26.82 -7.06
C GLY A 532 2.50 26.86 -8.28
N ARG A 533 3.82 26.92 -8.10
CA ARG A 533 4.80 26.99 -9.21
C ARG A 533 5.80 25.83 -9.17
N VAL A 534 5.31 24.62 -8.92
CA VAL A 534 6.13 23.41 -9.11
C VAL A 534 6.35 23.22 -10.60
N ASN A 535 7.60 23.02 -11.02
CA ASN A 535 7.90 22.69 -12.41
C ASN A 535 7.42 21.25 -12.71
N PRO A 536 6.37 21.07 -13.54
CA PRO A 536 5.78 19.76 -13.74
C PRO A 536 6.64 18.84 -14.62
N MET A 537 7.64 19.38 -15.34
CA MET A 537 8.50 18.62 -16.22
C MET A 537 9.78 18.15 -15.53
N GLY A 538 10.37 18.94 -14.64
CA GLY A 538 11.58 18.55 -13.89
C GLY A 538 12.82 18.26 -14.75
N LEU A 539 12.88 18.78 -15.99
CA LEU A 539 13.90 18.43 -17.00
C LEU A 539 15.01 19.50 -17.19
N ASN A 540 15.03 20.58 -16.41
CA ASN A 540 15.94 21.71 -16.59
C ASN A 540 16.70 22.08 -15.31
N ALA A 541 17.90 22.65 -15.48
CA ALA A 541 18.82 23.05 -14.41
C ALA A 541 18.26 24.12 -13.45
N ASN A 542 17.14 24.75 -13.81
CA ASN A 542 16.41 25.74 -13.03
C ASN A 542 15.03 25.15 -12.69
N ASP A 543 15.00 24.24 -11.72
CA ASP A 543 13.81 23.55 -11.23
C ASP A 543 12.82 24.46 -10.46
N ASN A 544 13.03 25.78 -10.47
CA ASN A 544 12.24 26.82 -9.82
C ASN A 544 12.11 26.59 -8.29
N ARG A 545 13.10 25.93 -7.67
CA ARG A 545 13.10 25.71 -6.22
C ARG A 545 13.98 26.73 -5.50
N PHE A 546 13.63 27.01 -4.25
CA PHE A 546 14.56 27.59 -3.29
C PHE A 546 15.47 26.46 -2.75
N PRO A 547 16.78 26.48 -3.01
CA PRO A 547 17.67 25.42 -2.53
C PRO A 547 17.72 25.41 -1.01
N VAL A 548 17.79 24.21 -0.43
CA VAL A 548 17.99 24.03 1.02
C VAL A 548 19.48 24.08 1.32
N ALA A 549 19.91 25.00 2.18
CA ALA A 549 21.29 25.13 2.63
C ALA A 549 21.62 24.15 3.77
N SER A 550 20.72 24.00 4.73
CA SER A 550 20.92 23.10 5.87
C SER A 550 19.60 22.64 6.47
N VAL A 551 19.65 21.51 7.18
CA VAL A 551 18.54 20.97 7.97
C VAL A 551 19.09 20.60 9.35
N SER A 552 18.37 20.96 10.41
CA SER A 552 18.71 20.59 11.78
C SER A 552 17.48 20.12 12.54
N ALA A 553 17.63 19.10 13.39
CA ALA A 553 16.61 18.72 14.34
C ALA A 553 16.60 19.70 15.52
N VAL A 554 15.45 20.30 15.78
CA VAL A 554 15.23 21.20 16.92
C VAL A 554 14.86 20.38 18.16
N ASP A 555 13.96 19.41 17.97
CA ASP A 555 13.51 18.46 18.98
C ASP A 555 13.06 17.14 18.31
N ALA A 556 12.37 16.26 19.04
CA ALA A 556 11.90 14.97 18.58
C ALA A 556 10.87 15.03 17.44
N THR A 557 10.23 16.19 17.23
CA THR A 557 9.12 16.39 16.28
C THR A 557 9.34 17.58 15.35
N THR A 558 10.39 18.36 15.53
CA THR A 558 10.57 19.63 14.83
C THR A 558 11.90 19.68 14.07
N LEU A 559 11.84 20.09 12.80
CA LEU A 559 12.99 20.37 11.95
C LEU A 559 13.05 21.85 11.59
N ASP A 560 14.25 22.43 11.65
CA ASP A 560 14.56 23.71 11.01
C ASP A 560 15.23 23.45 9.66
N ILE A 561 14.71 24.09 8.62
CA ILE A 561 15.14 24.00 7.23
C ILE A 561 15.56 25.39 6.80
N THR A 562 16.86 25.60 6.58
CA THR A 562 17.39 26.90 6.16
C THR A 562 17.53 26.93 4.64
N LEU A 563 16.93 27.93 4.00
CA LEU A 563 17.05 28.16 2.56
C LEU A 563 18.36 28.89 2.23
N ALA A 564 18.96 28.56 1.08
CA ALA A 564 20.18 29.20 0.58
C ALA A 564 19.94 30.61 0.03
N ASN A 565 18.70 30.93 -0.31
CA ASN A 565 18.26 32.20 -0.86
C ASN A 565 17.04 32.69 -0.09
N ASP A 566 16.97 33.99 0.16
CA ASP A 566 15.81 34.60 0.82
C ASP A 566 14.64 34.72 -0.15
N PRO A 567 13.48 34.08 0.12
CA PRO A 567 12.27 34.23 -0.68
C PRO A 567 11.62 35.62 -0.58
N GLY A 568 12.06 36.47 0.34
CA GLY A 568 11.36 37.69 0.73
C GLY A 568 10.23 37.39 1.72
N ASP A 569 9.69 38.40 2.38
CA ASP A 569 8.66 38.26 3.42
C ASP A 569 7.22 38.21 2.87
N GLY A 570 7.00 38.63 1.62
CA GLY A 570 5.73 38.57 0.91
C GLY A 570 5.46 37.26 0.17
N HIS A 571 6.46 36.38 0.06
CA HIS A 571 6.35 35.19 -0.76
C HIS A 571 5.79 33.98 -0.02
N MET A 572 4.75 33.35 -0.59
CA MET A 572 4.17 32.08 -0.12
C MET A 572 4.91 30.89 -0.74
N LEU A 573 5.08 29.80 0.01
CA LEU A 573 5.86 28.65 -0.43
C LEU A 573 5.09 27.34 -0.29
N ASP A 574 5.49 26.34 -1.07
CA ASP A 574 5.08 24.94 -0.94
C ASP A 574 6.30 24.10 -0.60
N LEU A 575 6.25 23.39 0.53
CA LEU A 575 7.28 22.42 0.93
C LEU A 575 6.83 20.99 0.57
N TRP A 576 7.75 20.24 -0.02
CA TRP A 576 7.60 18.82 -0.31
C TRP A 576 8.72 18.02 0.36
N VAL A 577 8.33 16.98 1.08
CA VAL A 577 9.21 16.00 1.71
C VAL A 577 9.26 14.75 0.82
N TYR A 578 10.46 14.31 0.45
CA TYR A 578 10.73 13.21 -0.48
C TYR A 578 10.10 13.39 -1.87
N TRP A 579 10.38 14.53 -2.52
CA TRP A 579 10.03 14.72 -3.93
C TRP A 579 10.64 13.61 -4.82
N PRO A 580 9.94 13.13 -5.87
CA PRO A 580 10.33 11.91 -6.58
C PRO A 580 11.71 11.93 -7.22
N SER A 581 12.21 13.11 -7.63
CA SER A 581 13.57 13.27 -8.13
C SER A 581 14.57 13.31 -6.97
N GLY A 582 15.28 12.21 -6.76
CA GLY A 582 16.27 12.06 -5.70
C GLY A 582 17.63 11.61 -6.23
N PRO A 583 18.68 11.66 -5.38
CA PRO A 583 19.97 11.06 -5.73
C PRO A 583 19.81 9.54 -5.91
N THR A 584 20.60 8.94 -6.81
CA THR A 584 20.58 7.49 -7.08
C THR A 584 20.82 6.66 -5.80
N ASN A 585 21.63 7.18 -4.86
CA ASN A 585 21.81 6.58 -3.55
C ASN A 585 20.97 7.28 -2.47
N ALA A 586 19.65 7.18 -2.61
CA ALA A 586 18.68 7.69 -1.67
C ALA A 586 18.95 7.27 -0.21
N ALA A 587 19.48 6.08 0.04
CA ALA A 587 19.77 5.59 1.39
C ALA A 587 20.79 6.46 2.18
N ALA A 588 21.65 7.23 1.51
CA ALA A 588 22.66 8.06 2.17
C ALA A 588 22.06 9.32 2.84
N ASP A 589 21.07 9.94 2.19
CA ASP A 589 20.44 11.18 2.61
C ASP A 589 19.05 10.86 3.19
N THR A 590 18.92 10.84 4.52
CA THR A 590 17.65 10.46 5.16
C THR A 590 17.33 11.27 6.41
N ILE A 591 16.03 11.34 6.69
CA ILE A 591 15.45 11.90 7.90
C ILE A 591 14.64 10.77 8.53
N ARG A 592 15.02 10.33 9.73
CA ARG A 592 14.42 9.18 10.40
C ARG A 592 14.02 9.50 11.83
N ASP A 593 13.12 8.68 12.38
CA ASP A 593 13.02 8.55 13.83
C ASP A 593 14.18 7.72 14.41
N ASP A 594 14.26 7.67 15.73
CA ASP A 594 15.15 6.79 16.51
C ASP A 594 14.39 5.66 17.24
N ARG A 595 13.12 5.42 16.89
CA ARG A 595 12.23 4.56 17.68
C ARG A 595 12.67 3.09 17.62
N VAL A 596 12.95 2.53 18.79
CA VAL A 596 13.18 1.09 18.99
C VAL A 596 11.95 0.48 19.66
N ASP A 597 11.07 -0.13 18.85
CA ASP A 597 9.78 -0.69 19.30
C ASP A 597 9.74 -2.22 19.16
N GLY A 598 10.88 -2.87 19.35
CA GLY A 598 11.00 -4.33 19.26
C GLY A 598 10.92 -4.90 17.84
N ASP A 599 11.16 -4.10 16.80
CA ASP A 599 11.34 -4.63 15.43
C ASP A 599 12.71 -5.30 15.21
N GLY A 600 13.63 -5.21 16.17
CA GLY A 600 14.99 -5.73 16.01
C GLY A 600 15.81 -4.97 14.96
N LEU A 601 15.48 -3.72 14.67
CA LEU A 601 16.23 -2.85 13.76
C LEU A 601 16.90 -1.71 14.52
N MET A 602 18.17 -1.46 14.19
CA MET A 602 18.94 -0.36 14.76
C MET A 602 18.69 0.98 14.05
N THR A 603 18.05 0.96 12.89
CA THR A 603 17.77 2.15 12.07
C THR A 603 16.28 2.45 12.12
N GLY A 604 15.88 3.64 12.56
CA GLY A 604 14.47 4.02 12.65
C GLY A 604 13.75 4.15 11.30
N ARG A 605 12.48 4.56 11.34
CA ARG A 605 11.63 4.70 10.14
C ARG A 605 11.91 6.03 9.48
N ILE A 606 11.78 6.07 8.17
CA ILE A 606 11.84 7.33 7.44
C ILE A 606 10.64 8.19 7.77
N VAL A 607 10.85 9.51 7.78
CA VAL A 607 9.74 10.46 7.72
C VAL A 607 8.91 10.18 6.46
N GLN A 608 7.59 10.28 6.58
CA GLN A 608 6.69 10.01 5.46
C GLN A 608 6.84 11.09 4.38
N ALA A 609 6.75 10.69 3.11
CA ALA A 609 6.68 11.63 2.01
C ALA A 609 5.40 12.47 2.08
N SER A 610 5.50 13.76 1.76
CA SER A 610 4.31 14.60 1.58
C SER A 610 3.83 14.46 0.15
N LEU A 611 2.57 14.05 -0.05
CA LEU A 611 1.99 13.86 -1.40
C LEU A 611 0.98 14.95 -1.77
N THR A 612 0.83 15.93 -0.88
CA THR A 612 0.18 17.23 -1.07
C THR A 612 1.18 18.28 -0.57
N PRO A 613 1.29 19.47 -1.20
CA PRO A 613 2.23 20.48 -0.75
C PRO A 613 1.88 20.94 0.67
N ILE A 614 2.90 21.04 1.53
CA ILE A 614 2.77 21.69 2.83
C ILE A 614 2.83 23.19 2.57
N ALA A 615 1.66 23.81 2.59
CA ALA A 615 1.53 25.23 2.29
C ALA A 615 2.09 26.10 3.42
N ILE A 616 2.99 27.02 3.07
CA ILE A 616 3.64 27.94 4.00
C ILE A 616 3.18 29.36 3.67
N ALA A 617 2.60 30.02 4.67
CA ALA A 617 2.16 31.40 4.56
C ALA A 617 3.36 32.36 4.40
N ALA A 618 3.12 33.49 3.74
CA ALA A 618 4.07 34.60 3.73
C ALA A 618 4.12 35.23 5.15
N PRO A 619 5.31 35.48 5.71
CA PRO A 619 5.45 36.19 6.98
C PRO A 619 4.72 37.54 7.01
N THR A 620 4.77 38.28 5.90
CA THR A 620 4.15 39.60 5.74
C THR A 620 3.36 39.63 4.43
N PRO A 621 2.04 39.37 4.42
CA PRO A 621 1.23 39.42 3.20
C PRO A 621 1.36 40.76 2.47
N GLY A 622 1.75 40.70 1.18
CA GLY A 622 2.02 41.90 0.37
C GLY A 622 3.42 42.49 0.52
N GLY A 623 4.32 41.84 1.27
CA GLY A 623 5.73 42.19 1.39
C GLY A 623 6.56 41.90 0.13
N GLU A 624 7.88 41.97 0.26
CA GLU A 624 8.83 41.75 -0.84
C GLU A 624 8.81 40.30 -1.31
N ILE A 625 8.92 40.13 -2.63
CA ILE A 625 8.92 38.82 -3.29
C ILE A 625 10.22 38.67 -4.06
N ASN A 626 11.03 37.69 -3.65
CA ASN A 626 12.26 37.32 -4.35
C ASN A 626 12.05 36.06 -5.17
N ALA A 627 12.59 36.03 -6.38
CA ALA A 627 12.53 34.85 -7.24
C ALA A 627 13.53 33.77 -6.78
N PRO A 628 13.22 32.48 -6.97
CA PRO A 628 14.21 31.42 -6.80
C PRO A 628 15.32 31.53 -7.87
N PRO A 629 16.46 30.82 -7.70
CA PRO A 629 17.46 30.70 -8.75
C PRO A 629 16.82 30.25 -10.07
N GLY A 630 17.06 31.02 -11.14
CA GLY A 630 16.48 30.78 -12.46
C GLY A 630 15.19 31.57 -12.77
N GLY A 631 14.68 32.37 -11.83
CA GLY A 631 13.52 33.24 -12.02
C GLY A 631 12.18 32.54 -11.80
N PHE A 632 11.07 33.29 -11.86
CA PHE A 632 9.73 32.69 -11.78
C PHE A 632 9.39 31.98 -13.09
N ILE A 633 8.98 30.71 -12.98
CA ILE A 633 8.19 30.06 -14.03
C ILE A 633 6.71 30.46 -13.90
N ASP A 634 5.95 30.36 -14.99
CA ASP A 634 4.50 30.57 -14.97
C ASP A 634 3.85 29.68 -13.89
N PRO A 635 2.87 30.21 -13.13
CA PRO A 635 2.17 29.40 -12.14
C PRO A 635 1.45 28.24 -12.85
N VAL A 636 1.51 27.05 -12.24
CA VAL A 636 0.56 26.00 -12.57
C VAL A 636 -0.77 26.48 -12.02
N SER A 637 -1.61 27.06 -12.88
CA SER A 637 -2.91 27.60 -12.47
C SER A 637 -3.65 26.53 -11.65
N PRO A 638 -3.96 26.79 -10.36
CA PRO A 638 -4.83 25.93 -9.61
C PRO A 638 -6.23 26.19 -10.14
N LEU A 639 -6.70 25.34 -11.05
CA LEU A 639 -8.12 25.06 -11.09
C LEU A 639 -8.42 24.33 -9.79
N ASP A 640 -8.85 25.05 -8.75
CA ASP A 640 -9.48 24.48 -7.56
C ASP A 640 -10.82 23.86 -7.96
N MET A 641 -10.74 22.72 -8.64
CA MET A 641 -11.84 21.77 -8.74
C MET A 641 -11.68 20.86 -7.53
N VAL A 642 -12.35 21.21 -6.43
CA VAL A 642 -12.51 20.29 -5.30
C VAL A 642 -13.25 19.07 -5.86
N GLU A 643 -12.58 17.92 -5.95
CA GLU A 643 -13.28 16.66 -6.16
C GLU A 643 -14.08 16.36 -4.89
N THR A 644 -15.37 16.69 -4.91
CA THR A 644 -16.31 16.25 -3.88
C THR A 644 -16.93 14.92 -4.27
N ASP A 645 -17.29 14.12 -3.26
CA ASP A 645 -17.82 12.74 -3.35
C ASP A 645 -19.15 12.58 -4.11
N ALA A 646 -19.70 13.68 -4.66
CA ALA A 646 -20.84 13.62 -5.53
C ALA A 646 -20.39 13.24 -6.94
N THR A 647 -20.78 12.05 -7.39
CA THR A 647 -21.27 11.95 -8.78
C THR A 647 -22.11 13.20 -9.05
N TYR A 648 -21.85 13.93 -10.13
CA TYR A 648 -22.80 14.91 -10.64
C TYR A 648 -24.04 14.13 -11.13
N ALA A 649 -24.81 13.61 -10.17
CA ALA A 649 -26.17 13.20 -10.40
C ALA A 649 -26.92 14.47 -10.81
N ALA A 650 -27.66 14.35 -11.90
CA ALA A 650 -28.70 15.30 -12.24
C ALA A 650 -29.49 15.62 -10.97
N SER A 651 -29.42 16.87 -10.52
CA SER A 651 -30.27 17.34 -9.44
C SER A 651 -31.36 18.19 -10.07
N ASP A 652 -32.45 17.51 -10.37
CA ASP A 652 -33.78 18.05 -10.54
C ASP A 652 -34.04 19.04 -9.38
N GLY A 653 -34.03 20.33 -9.70
CA GLY A 653 -34.62 21.38 -8.88
C GLY A 653 -33.78 21.90 -7.71
N GLY A 654 -33.08 23.02 -7.95
CA GLY A 654 -33.19 24.14 -7.01
C GLY A 654 -31.93 24.70 -6.36
N ALA A 655 -30.84 24.93 -7.10
CA ALA A 655 -29.99 26.15 -7.06
C ALA A 655 -28.72 25.92 -7.93
N PRO A 656 -28.55 26.58 -9.09
CA PRO A 656 -27.67 26.06 -10.13
C PRO A 656 -26.20 26.46 -9.99
N PHE A 657 -25.36 25.52 -10.42
CA PHE A 657 -24.16 25.78 -11.19
C PHE A 657 -24.49 26.75 -12.34
N GLY A 658 -23.93 27.97 -12.28
CA GLY A 658 -24.34 29.07 -13.16
C GLY A 658 -23.85 30.42 -12.64
N GLN A 659 -22.56 30.69 -12.79
CA GLN A 659 -22.10 32.08 -12.92
C GLN A 659 -21.44 32.25 -14.29
N GLN A 660 -21.93 33.25 -15.02
CA GLN A 660 -21.39 33.72 -16.29
C GLN A 660 -19.95 34.19 -16.08
N MET A 661 -18.97 33.61 -16.79
CA MET A 661 -17.65 34.23 -16.88
C MET A 661 -17.74 35.43 -17.83
N SER A 662 -17.77 36.65 -17.28
CA SER A 662 -17.71 37.89 -18.05
C SER A 662 -16.28 38.42 -18.03
N GLY A 663 -15.57 38.22 -19.14
CA GLY A 663 -14.22 38.75 -19.35
C GLY A 663 -13.12 37.85 -18.77
N GLY A 664 -12.47 37.09 -19.64
CA GLY A 664 -11.31 36.28 -19.29
C GLY A 664 -10.98 35.26 -20.38
N GLN A 665 -9.70 34.93 -20.54
CA GLN A 665 -9.28 33.77 -21.32
C GLN A 665 -9.56 32.51 -20.49
N ALA A 666 -10.47 31.65 -20.93
CA ALA A 666 -10.61 30.31 -20.37
C ALA A 666 -9.55 29.39 -21.01
N ARG A 667 -8.55 29.00 -20.22
CA ARG A 667 -7.57 27.98 -20.60
C ARG A 667 -7.88 26.70 -19.82
N ALA A 668 -8.61 25.77 -20.42
CA ALA A 668 -8.72 24.43 -19.86
C ALA A 668 -7.35 23.74 -19.99
N THR A 669 -6.64 23.58 -18.87
CA THR A 669 -5.38 22.83 -18.79
C THR A 669 -5.61 21.35 -18.45
N LYS A 670 -6.85 20.99 -18.14
CA LYS A 670 -7.33 19.63 -17.93
C LYS A 670 -8.70 19.48 -18.58
N THR A 671 -8.80 18.65 -19.61
CA THR A 671 -10.05 17.95 -19.88
C THR A 671 -9.88 16.57 -19.26
N PRO A 672 -10.70 16.17 -18.27
CA PRO A 672 -10.73 14.78 -17.85
C PRO A 672 -10.98 13.88 -19.08
N VAL A 673 -10.36 12.70 -19.11
CA VAL A 673 -10.71 11.65 -20.07
C VAL A 673 -12.10 11.15 -19.66
N PHE A 674 -13.14 11.87 -20.06
CA PHE A 674 -14.50 11.36 -20.02
C PHE A 674 -14.87 10.81 -21.39
N ALA A 675 -15.97 10.05 -21.36
CA ALA A 675 -17.00 10.00 -22.37
C ALA A 675 -17.01 11.21 -23.34
N PRO A 676 -17.49 11.02 -24.59
CA PRO A 676 -17.41 12.01 -25.66
C PRO A 676 -17.91 13.39 -25.26
N ILE A 677 -17.28 14.43 -25.81
CA ILE A 677 -17.48 15.82 -25.40
C ILE A 677 -18.05 16.60 -26.57
N THR A 678 -19.16 17.33 -26.35
CA THR A 678 -19.66 18.34 -27.29
C THR A 678 -19.22 19.74 -26.85
N VAL A 679 -18.45 20.42 -27.70
CA VAL A 679 -18.03 21.81 -27.53
C VAL A 679 -18.93 22.69 -28.38
N GLU A 680 -19.58 23.69 -27.77
CA GLU A 680 -20.44 24.63 -28.48
C GLU A 680 -19.90 26.06 -28.37
N GLY A 681 -20.21 26.92 -29.35
CA GLY A 681 -19.71 28.29 -29.41
C GLY A 681 -20.40 29.11 -30.48
N PHE A 682 -20.14 30.41 -30.50
CA PHE A 682 -20.75 31.32 -31.47
C PHE A 682 -19.68 31.93 -32.38
N PHE A 683 -20.06 32.22 -33.61
CA PHE A 683 -19.26 33.06 -34.49
C PHE A 683 -20.15 34.02 -35.28
N THR A 684 -19.60 35.17 -35.62
CA THR A 684 -20.22 36.09 -36.58
C THR A 684 -19.54 35.90 -37.92
N CYS A 685 -20.33 35.70 -38.97
CA CYS A 685 -19.81 35.63 -40.32
C CYS A 685 -19.09 36.95 -40.65
N PRO A 686 -17.84 36.93 -41.13
CA PRO A 686 -17.08 38.15 -41.42
C PRO A 686 -17.79 39.08 -42.40
N ASP A 687 -17.73 40.39 -42.14
CA ASP A 687 -18.18 41.45 -43.04
C ASP A 687 -17.11 42.56 -43.11
N PRO A 688 -16.44 42.78 -44.25
CA PRO A 688 -16.61 42.05 -45.51
C PRO A 688 -16.08 40.60 -45.42
N LEU A 689 -16.57 39.73 -46.30
CA LEU A 689 -16.08 38.36 -46.43
C LEU A 689 -14.55 38.33 -46.65
N PRO A 690 -13.86 37.32 -46.11
CA PRO A 690 -12.39 37.30 -46.17
C PRO A 690 -11.90 37.07 -47.61
N GLY A 691 -10.80 37.71 -47.99
CA GLY A 691 -10.19 37.52 -49.32
C GLY A 691 -9.57 36.13 -49.54
N ALA A 692 -9.54 35.28 -48.51
CA ALA A 692 -9.02 33.92 -48.50
C ALA A 692 -9.75 33.07 -47.43
N ILE A 693 -9.42 31.78 -47.33
CA ILE A 693 -9.98 30.92 -46.28
C ILE A 693 -9.59 31.45 -44.90
N GLN A 694 -10.59 31.62 -44.03
CA GLN A 694 -10.42 31.99 -42.63
C GLN A 694 -10.87 30.85 -41.72
N VAL A 695 -9.99 30.37 -40.85
CA VAL A 695 -10.33 29.36 -39.84
C VAL A 695 -11.19 30.00 -38.75
N LEU A 696 -12.33 29.38 -38.47
CA LEU A 696 -13.26 29.81 -37.43
C LEU A 696 -12.96 29.08 -36.11
N PHE A 697 -12.76 27.75 -36.16
CA PHE A 697 -12.41 26.89 -35.02
C PHE A 697 -11.56 25.68 -35.47
N GLY A 698 -10.57 25.22 -34.70
CA GLY A 698 -9.76 24.04 -35.05
C GLY A 698 -8.67 23.65 -34.04
N GLY A 699 -7.99 22.51 -34.29
CA GLY A 699 -6.82 22.06 -33.50
C GLY A 699 -6.97 20.70 -32.79
N PHE A 700 -7.90 19.84 -33.22
CA PHE A 700 -8.22 18.58 -32.55
C PHE A 700 -7.52 17.37 -33.22
N GLY A 701 -6.80 16.55 -32.44
CA GLY A 701 -6.27 15.23 -32.84
C GLY A 701 -4.77 15.16 -33.22
N THR A 702 -4.22 13.93 -33.29
CA THR A 702 -2.80 13.64 -33.62
C THR A 702 -2.56 13.28 -35.09
N SER A 703 -3.61 13.08 -35.89
CA SER A 703 -3.52 12.72 -37.31
C SER A 703 -4.44 13.61 -38.15
N GLY A 704 -3.86 14.69 -38.69
CA GLY A 704 -4.54 15.71 -39.49
C GLY A 704 -5.37 16.67 -38.65
N SER A 705 -4.97 17.94 -38.62
CA SER A 705 -5.67 18.98 -37.86
C SER A 705 -7.10 19.15 -38.36
N ARG A 706 -8.12 18.73 -37.58
CA ARG A 706 -9.54 18.96 -37.93
C ARG A 706 -9.96 20.38 -37.51
N PHE A 707 -10.52 21.14 -38.45
CA PHE A 707 -10.98 22.52 -38.29
C PHE A 707 -12.22 22.81 -39.12
N ILE A 708 -13.01 23.81 -38.71
CA ILE A 708 -14.08 24.45 -39.48
C ILE A 708 -13.66 25.88 -39.85
N SER A 709 -13.94 26.28 -41.09
CA SER A 709 -13.48 27.52 -41.72
C SER A 709 -14.54 28.12 -42.64
N ILE A 710 -14.36 29.37 -43.04
CA ILE A 710 -15.16 30.05 -44.06
C ILE A 710 -14.27 30.47 -45.24
N ASP A 711 -14.74 30.25 -46.47
CA ASP A 711 -14.01 30.66 -47.67
C ASP A 711 -14.40 32.04 -48.19
N ALA A 712 -13.72 32.49 -49.25
CA ALA A 712 -13.92 33.80 -49.84
C ALA A 712 -15.31 34.01 -50.48
N ALA A 713 -16.10 32.95 -50.63
CA ALA A 713 -17.48 33.01 -51.08
C ALA A 713 -18.49 32.93 -49.92
N GLY A 714 -18.03 32.95 -48.66
CA GLY A 714 -18.86 32.85 -47.48
C GLY A 714 -19.35 31.43 -47.18
N ARG A 715 -18.74 30.39 -47.76
CA ARG A 715 -19.13 28.99 -47.54
C ARG A 715 -18.34 28.35 -46.41
N LEU A 716 -19.02 27.52 -45.62
CA LEU A 716 -18.39 26.72 -44.58
C LEU A 716 -17.57 25.57 -45.16
N ARG A 717 -16.44 25.29 -44.52
CA ARG A 717 -15.48 24.24 -44.89
C ARG A 717 -14.99 23.51 -43.67
N VAL A 718 -15.05 22.18 -43.69
CA VAL A 718 -14.45 21.33 -42.66
C VAL A 718 -13.34 20.51 -43.32
N TRP A 719 -12.12 20.58 -42.79
CA TRP A 719 -10.94 19.95 -43.42
C TRP A 719 -10.67 20.49 -44.84
N SER A 720 -9.49 20.25 -45.41
CA SER A 720 -9.10 20.87 -46.69
C SER A 720 -9.88 20.37 -47.92
N SER A 721 -10.85 19.45 -47.77
CA SER A 721 -11.53 18.77 -48.89
C SER A 721 -13.07 18.78 -48.84
N LEU A 722 -13.74 19.18 -47.75
CA LEU A 722 -15.21 19.24 -47.68
C LEU A 722 -15.67 20.70 -47.63
N THR A 723 -16.39 21.13 -48.66
CA THR A 723 -16.98 22.48 -48.75
C THR A 723 -18.49 22.35 -48.78
N GLY A 724 -19.17 22.94 -47.80
CA GLY A 724 -20.63 23.02 -47.78
C GLY A 724 -21.16 23.92 -48.90
N THR A 725 -22.41 23.70 -49.29
CA THR A 725 -23.11 24.52 -50.28
C THR A 725 -23.74 25.79 -49.68
N THR A 726 -23.96 25.79 -48.36
CA THR A 726 -24.55 26.89 -47.59
C THR A 726 -23.63 28.11 -47.55
N VAL A 727 -24.12 29.24 -48.07
CA VAL A 727 -23.48 30.56 -47.97
C VAL A 727 -24.01 31.27 -46.74
N LEU A 728 -23.13 31.66 -45.84
CA LEU A 728 -23.50 32.41 -44.64
C LEU A 728 -23.69 33.89 -44.95
N GLU A 729 -24.66 34.51 -44.29
CA GLU A 729 -24.95 35.95 -44.41
C GLU A 729 -23.83 36.75 -43.72
N PRO A 730 -23.09 37.63 -44.42
CA PRO A 730 -22.08 38.50 -43.81
C PRO A 730 -22.66 39.31 -42.64
N GLY A 731 -21.92 39.41 -41.54
CA GLY A 731 -22.33 40.15 -40.34
C GLY A 731 -23.34 39.43 -39.44
N LYS A 732 -23.89 38.28 -39.88
CA LYS A 732 -24.83 37.48 -39.09
C LYS A 732 -24.12 36.56 -38.10
N ARG A 733 -24.71 36.40 -36.91
CA ARG A 733 -24.22 35.51 -35.86
C ARG A 733 -24.84 34.12 -35.98
N TYR A 734 -24.00 33.10 -35.87
CA TYR A 734 -24.34 31.68 -35.97
C TYR A 734 -23.91 30.94 -34.70
N HIS A 735 -24.60 29.83 -34.41
CA HIS A 735 -24.26 28.92 -33.33
C HIS A 735 -23.59 27.67 -33.89
N LEU A 736 -22.53 27.19 -33.25
CA LEU A 736 -21.69 26.08 -33.69
C LEU A 736 -21.61 25.03 -32.57
N ALA A 737 -21.72 23.76 -32.92
CA ALA A 737 -21.48 22.62 -32.03
C ALA A 737 -20.49 21.63 -32.67
N CYS A 738 -19.60 21.06 -31.87
CA CYS A 738 -18.56 20.11 -32.25
C CYS A 738 -18.55 18.93 -31.31
N GLN A 739 -18.70 17.71 -31.80
CA GLN A 739 -18.65 16.50 -30.98
C GLN A 739 -17.30 15.77 -31.17
N ALA A 740 -16.68 15.31 -30.08
CA ALA A 740 -15.46 14.51 -30.09
C ALA A 740 -15.69 13.11 -29.50
N GLY A 741 -15.52 12.06 -30.31
CA GLY A 741 -15.74 10.64 -29.95
C GLY A 741 -17.19 10.13 -30.06
N PRO A 742 -17.42 8.80 -30.07
CA PRO A 742 -18.74 8.21 -30.32
C PRO A 742 -19.70 8.37 -29.11
N ALA A 743 -20.81 9.08 -29.34
CA ALA A 743 -22.04 9.29 -28.53
C ALA A 743 -21.99 9.19 -26.98
N GLY A 744 -22.24 10.32 -26.28
CA GLY A 744 -22.24 10.44 -24.80
C GLY A 744 -22.09 11.90 -24.29
N LEU A 745 -22.29 12.10 -22.98
CA LEU A 745 -22.57 13.39 -22.28
C LEU A 745 -21.48 14.49 -22.38
N ALA A 746 -21.91 15.74 -22.60
CA ALA A 746 -21.04 16.89 -22.98
C ALA A 746 -20.62 17.86 -21.85
N LEU A 747 -19.47 18.54 -22.05
CA LEU A 747 -18.93 19.66 -21.26
C LEU A 747 -19.16 20.99 -22.01
N TYR A 748 -19.77 21.99 -21.36
CA TYR A 748 -20.13 23.26 -21.99
C TYR A 748 -19.13 24.40 -21.74
N VAL A 749 -18.81 25.18 -22.78
CA VAL A 749 -18.04 26.44 -22.69
C VAL A 749 -18.80 27.52 -23.45
N THR A 750 -19.08 28.67 -22.80
CA THR A 750 -19.77 29.80 -23.44
C THR A 750 -18.90 31.04 -23.57
N ASN A 751 -19.20 31.87 -24.58
CA ASN A 751 -18.60 33.18 -24.85
C ASN A 751 -17.08 33.17 -25.07
N ILE A 752 -16.64 32.53 -26.15
CA ILE A 752 -15.42 32.99 -26.84
C ILE A 752 -15.84 34.24 -27.62
N THR A 753 -15.77 35.41 -26.98
CA THR A 753 -16.02 36.67 -27.68
C THR A 753 -14.91 36.97 -28.68
N ASP A 754 -15.35 37.55 -29.78
CA ASP A 754 -14.63 38.35 -30.78
C ASP A 754 -13.50 39.19 -30.18
N GLY A 755 -12.28 38.65 -30.16
CA GLY A 755 -11.12 39.51 -29.96
C GLY A 755 -10.83 40.32 -31.23
N LEU A 756 -10.00 41.35 -31.10
CA LEU A 756 -9.45 42.13 -32.21
C LEU A 756 -8.18 41.49 -32.79
N PRO A 757 -7.85 41.68 -34.08
CA PRO A 757 -6.68 41.08 -34.71
C PRO A 757 -5.38 41.51 -34.00
N GLY A 758 -4.80 40.60 -33.23
CA GLY A 758 -3.53 40.81 -32.53
C GLY A 758 -2.34 40.30 -33.35
N THR A 759 -1.29 41.12 -33.45
CA THR A 759 -0.03 40.84 -34.12
C THR A 759 0.69 39.60 -33.56
N ARG A 760 1.27 38.79 -34.45
CA ARG A 760 2.20 37.70 -34.12
C ARG A 760 3.42 38.28 -33.38
N GLU A 761 3.55 38.05 -32.08
CA GLU A 761 4.89 38.09 -31.47
C GLU A 761 5.62 36.80 -31.80
N ALA A 762 6.77 36.97 -32.46
CA ALA A 762 7.68 35.93 -32.86
C ALA A 762 8.53 35.47 -31.67
N LEU A 763 8.36 34.21 -31.26
CA LEU A 763 9.40 33.42 -30.58
C LEU A 763 9.84 32.32 -31.54
N ALA A 764 11.16 32.20 -31.69
CA ALA A 764 11.85 31.75 -32.90
C ALA A 764 11.61 30.29 -33.35
N SER A 765 11.91 30.10 -34.63
CA SER A 765 11.67 28.99 -35.56
C SER A 765 12.48 27.71 -35.35
N PHE A 766 11.85 26.55 -35.60
CA PHE A 766 12.38 25.53 -36.52
C PHE A 766 11.25 24.98 -37.40
N SER A 767 11.64 24.54 -38.59
CA SER A 767 10.89 24.45 -39.83
C SER A 767 10.04 23.20 -40.01
N GLU A 768 8.77 23.36 -40.36
CA GLU A 768 8.17 22.67 -41.51
C GLU A 768 6.94 23.44 -42.02
N THR A 769 6.81 23.48 -43.34
CA THR A 769 5.96 24.36 -44.12
C THR A 769 4.53 23.83 -44.18
N ILE A 770 3.53 24.69 -43.93
CA ILE A 770 2.39 24.99 -44.83
C ILE A 770 1.77 26.32 -44.36
N ALA A 771 1.79 27.32 -45.24
CA ALA A 771 0.93 28.51 -45.17
C ALA A 771 -0.38 28.20 -45.93
N PRO A 772 -1.52 28.75 -45.48
CA PRO A 772 -1.94 30.03 -46.04
C PRO A 772 -2.15 31.08 -44.95
N ALA A 773 -1.75 32.31 -45.25
CA ALA A 773 -1.89 33.46 -44.37
C ALA A 773 -3.38 33.69 -44.02
N SER A 774 -3.75 33.47 -42.76
CA SER A 774 -4.99 33.99 -42.17
C SER A 774 -4.75 34.35 -40.71
N SER A 775 -5.20 35.54 -40.33
CA SER A 775 -5.38 35.95 -38.94
C SER A 775 -6.41 35.02 -38.30
N GLY A 776 -5.96 34.13 -37.41
CA GLY A 776 -6.79 33.07 -36.84
C GLY A 776 -7.34 33.43 -35.46
N TRP A 777 -8.57 32.99 -35.20
CA TRP A 777 -9.16 32.82 -33.88
C TRP A 777 -9.13 31.32 -33.58
N GLY A 778 -8.47 30.89 -32.51
CA GLY A 778 -8.39 29.45 -32.21
C GLY A 778 -7.73 29.13 -30.89
N LEU A 779 -8.06 27.95 -30.36
CA LEU A 779 -7.32 27.32 -29.27
C LEU A 779 -5.93 26.95 -29.81
N ARG A 780 -4.89 27.67 -29.37
CA ARG A 780 -3.50 27.38 -29.77
C ARG A 780 -3.07 25.99 -29.27
N ASN A 781 -2.52 25.20 -30.18
CA ASN A 781 -1.62 24.10 -29.84
C ASN A 781 -0.27 24.71 -29.42
N HIS A 782 0.12 24.52 -28.16
CA HIS A 782 1.45 24.87 -27.65
C HIS A 782 2.15 23.55 -27.29
N ASN A 783 3.48 23.50 -27.29
CA ASN A 783 4.25 22.36 -26.77
C ASN A 783 3.94 21.99 -25.29
N ASN A 784 3.03 22.72 -24.63
CA ASN A 784 2.53 22.52 -23.27
C ASN A 784 1.00 22.23 -23.23
N SER A 785 0.39 21.80 -24.33
CA SER A 785 -1.01 21.36 -24.38
C SER A 785 -1.02 19.85 -24.63
N TYR A 786 -1.59 19.06 -23.72
CA TYR A 786 -1.80 17.63 -23.97
C TYR A 786 -2.76 17.46 -25.15
N ALA A 787 -2.46 16.52 -26.05
CA ALA A 787 -3.40 16.06 -27.04
C ALA A 787 -4.66 15.53 -26.34
N LEU A 788 -5.84 15.76 -26.93
CA LEU A 788 -6.99 14.88 -26.70
C LEU A 788 -6.60 13.50 -27.24
N ALA A 789 -5.80 12.76 -26.47
CA ALA A 789 -5.35 11.44 -26.82
C ALA A 789 -6.53 10.49 -26.58
N GLY A 790 -7.29 10.19 -27.64
CA GLY A 790 -8.34 9.17 -27.57
C GLY A 790 -9.52 9.24 -28.53
N GLY A 791 -9.72 10.31 -29.32
CA GLY A 791 -10.85 10.35 -30.26
C GLY A 791 -10.73 11.45 -31.32
N GLY A 792 -11.07 11.15 -32.58
CA GLY A 792 -11.23 12.16 -33.62
C GLY A 792 -12.51 13.00 -33.42
N VAL A 793 -12.59 14.16 -34.09
CA VAL A 793 -13.86 14.92 -34.18
C VAL A 793 -14.89 14.05 -34.90
N ASP A 794 -16.02 13.79 -34.26
CA ASP A 794 -17.09 12.93 -34.79
C ASP A 794 -18.02 13.74 -35.70
N GLU A 795 -18.53 14.91 -35.27
CA GLU A 795 -19.44 15.74 -36.06
C GLU A 795 -19.29 17.26 -35.78
N TRP A 796 -19.60 18.10 -36.79
CA TRP A 796 -19.81 19.56 -36.66
C TRP A 796 -21.22 19.95 -37.07
N ALA A 797 -21.95 20.68 -36.22
CA ALA A 797 -23.29 21.20 -36.53
C ALA A 797 -23.33 22.74 -36.42
N VAL A 798 -23.96 23.41 -37.37
CA VAL A 798 -24.09 24.88 -37.42
C VAL A 798 -25.55 25.28 -37.51
N PHE A 799 -25.95 26.30 -36.74
CA PHE A 799 -27.34 26.75 -36.63
C PHE A 799 -27.49 28.25 -36.94
N ASN A 800 -28.58 28.59 -37.63
CA ASN A 800 -28.98 29.93 -38.08
C ASN A 800 -29.45 30.87 -36.96
N ALA A 801 -29.62 30.33 -35.75
CA ALA A 801 -30.08 31.05 -34.57
C ALA A 801 -29.48 30.42 -33.32
N GLU A 802 -29.41 31.21 -32.25
CA GLU A 802 -29.01 30.73 -30.93
C GLU A 802 -30.02 29.69 -30.42
N ARG A 803 -29.53 28.48 -30.11
CA ARG A 803 -30.39 27.37 -29.68
C ARG A 803 -30.88 27.51 -28.23
N TYR A 804 -30.25 28.38 -27.44
CA TYR A 804 -30.43 28.45 -25.99
C TYR A 804 -30.53 29.89 -25.48
N SER A 805 -31.59 30.60 -25.85
CA SER A 805 -31.87 31.93 -25.31
C SER A 805 -32.55 31.80 -23.93
N GLY A 806 -31.79 31.68 -22.83
CA GLY A 806 -32.31 31.68 -21.46
C GLY A 806 -31.65 30.68 -20.49
N ALA A 807 -32.15 30.64 -19.25
CA ALA A 807 -31.54 29.93 -18.11
C ALA A 807 -31.84 28.41 -18.01
N SER A 808 -32.47 27.79 -19.02
CA SER A 808 -32.76 26.35 -19.02
C SER A 808 -32.17 25.68 -20.26
N TYR A 809 -31.24 24.74 -20.03
CA TYR A 809 -30.55 23.96 -21.05
C TYR A 809 -30.82 22.47 -20.85
N THR A 810 -30.98 21.72 -21.95
CA THR A 810 -31.03 20.25 -21.95
C THR A 810 -30.03 19.74 -22.99
N CYS A 811 -29.06 18.95 -22.54
CA CYS A 811 -28.05 18.34 -23.40
C CYS A 811 -28.71 17.37 -24.40
N PRO A 812 -28.28 17.34 -25.68
CA PRO A 812 -28.62 16.25 -26.58
C PRO A 812 -28.14 14.92 -25.98
N SER A 813 -29.03 13.92 -25.88
CA SER A 813 -28.69 12.57 -25.44
C SER A 813 -28.32 11.63 -26.60
N THR A 814 -28.35 12.13 -27.83
CA THR A 814 -28.13 11.39 -29.08
C THR A 814 -27.37 12.27 -30.09
N SER A 815 -26.71 11.66 -31.08
CA SER A 815 -26.03 12.35 -32.19
C SER A 815 -26.97 13.26 -32.98
N PHE A 816 -26.42 14.27 -33.67
CA PHE A 816 -27.21 15.17 -34.51
C PHE A 816 -27.69 14.46 -35.77
N THR A 817 -28.95 14.65 -36.12
CA THR A 817 -29.60 13.97 -37.25
C THR A 817 -29.63 14.83 -38.51
N GLY A 818 -29.43 16.14 -38.40
CA GLY A 818 -29.59 17.11 -39.49
C GLY A 818 -31.03 17.62 -39.63
N GLU A 819 -31.96 17.13 -38.80
CA GLU A 819 -33.36 17.57 -38.78
C GLU A 819 -33.65 18.59 -37.67
N GLU A 820 -32.62 18.99 -36.91
CA GLU A 820 -32.75 19.96 -35.83
C GLU A 820 -33.23 21.32 -36.35
N ALA A 821 -34.13 21.96 -35.59
CA ALA A 821 -34.59 23.30 -35.92
C ALA A 821 -33.43 24.29 -36.04
N ASN A 822 -33.44 25.10 -37.11
CA ASN A 822 -32.44 26.10 -37.44
C ASN A 822 -31.05 25.57 -37.81
N ILE A 823 -30.83 24.26 -37.98
CA ILE A 823 -29.55 23.77 -38.52
C ILE A 823 -29.37 24.23 -39.97
N VAL A 824 -28.16 24.63 -40.33
CA VAL A 824 -27.78 25.14 -41.67
C VAL A 824 -26.57 24.43 -42.27
N ALA A 825 -25.90 23.60 -41.47
CA ALA A 825 -24.91 22.64 -41.92
C ALA A 825 -24.67 21.58 -40.83
N LEU A 826 -24.56 20.32 -41.24
CA LEU A 826 -24.04 19.22 -40.43
C LEU A 826 -22.93 18.49 -41.22
N TYR A 827 -21.78 18.28 -40.59
CA TYR A 827 -20.64 17.55 -41.15
C TYR A 827 -20.31 16.36 -40.26
N ARG A 828 -20.41 15.15 -40.78
CA ARG A 828 -19.90 13.93 -40.13
C ARG A 828 -18.42 13.78 -40.48
N CYS A 829 -17.62 13.36 -39.51
CA CYS A 829 -16.15 13.32 -39.56
C CYS A 829 -15.61 11.98 -38.99
N ASP A 830 -16.44 10.95 -38.92
CA ASP A 830 -16.15 9.63 -38.34
C ASP A 830 -15.11 8.80 -39.12
N GLY A 831 -14.70 9.25 -40.31
CA GLY A 831 -13.62 8.64 -41.09
C GLY A 831 -14.05 7.43 -41.93
N ASP A 832 -15.34 7.21 -42.14
CA ASP A 832 -15.87 6.10 -42.95
C ASP A 832 -16.10 6.43 -44.45
N ALA A 833 -15.63 7.61 -44.89
CA ALA A 833 -15.71 8.12 -46.25
C ALA A 833 -17.14 8.39 -46.76
N LYS A 834 -18.13 8.52 -45.88
CA LYS A 834 -19.47 9.05 -46.19
C LYS A 834 -19.75 10.35 -45.43
N ASP A 835 -18.90 11.34 -45.69
CA ASP A 835 -19.11 12.71 -45.19
C ASP A 835 -20.24 13.39 -46.01
N GLU A 836 -21.50 13.09 -45.69
CA GLU A 836 -22.65 13.73 -46.33
C GLU A 836 -23.03 15.03 -45.63
N VAL A 837 -23.22 16.08 -46.43
CA VAL A 837 -23.82 17.35 -45.98
C VAL A 837 -25.33 17.15 -45.88
N ALA A 838 -25.85 16.88 -44.69
CA ALA A 838 -27.28 16.93 -44.45
C ALA A 838 -27.71 18.39 -44.24
N ARG A 839 -28.15 19.00 -45.36
CA ARG A 839 -28.72 20.35 -45.58
C ARG A 839 -27.95 21.57 -45.10
#